data_AF-H3C8R4-F1
#
_entry.id   AF-H3C8R4-F1
#
_cell.length_a   1.000
_cell.length_b   1.000
_cell.length_c   1.000
_cell.angle_alpha   90.00
_cell.angle_beta   90.00
_cell.angle_gamma   90.00
#
_symmetry.space_group_name_H-M   'P 1'
#
loop_
_entity.id
_entity.type
_entity.pdbx_description
1 polymer ?
#
loop_
_entity_poly.entity_id
_entity_poly.type
_entity_poly.pdbx_seq_one_letter_code
_entity_poly.pdbx_strand_id
1 'polypeptide(L)'
;LATWRLYLFTVKVPTKVEVTFNFLEIRAMNTYSEHQVVIDTDKTTYSFRLQTQDQLDHMVGHINYALSRVFNNSIPPICRAEGDLADGNHKFSPNSESSLEPHKTCGGFSETYAALCDYNGIGCKEEVQWDVDTIYHSQDNREFNLLDFSHLDSSRDLAVIVASIAYNTWFTKLYCKDMRIGSEVVDQVLHTVSKSNSLEELTLENAGLKSDFPQKMASALSENPASVIHSLNLAHNALDNQGVSNLIQQVCRLNKGLRLLNLSKTSLSSKGLVSLSQALCSSDDYSNSLLHLDLSKNPGVLSGDDATNLYLFLAQPNCLVHLDLSGTDCTVDSLFGALLRGCCADLSYLNLSRNSFSHRKARDSLPTFRQFFSSAFSLSHVSLASMKVPPDWLRALFLGLSNNPHITDLHLDISSCELRSAGAGVIQELFPRVSCVGTLDVSDNGLDADLLAVIPAFSRHPSLKHLMLGKNFNIKGRALDEILQKLVHLVQEEDCALQSLSLADSRLRQRGSVLVNALGSNTCLRKVDLSGNLLEDPGAKMLSKALQINTTLVSAPFRSVTWDRNNTTPTGFQDVARALEQSPTSNFTLQYMPLPLSDVTQAYRSAPEKTEQALTKIQRALLRNNQTQRFSQKQALRLHQGLVTSTAELQVMERLCVRLQQQVCTLKGCEEEEEVQTARQILKEARDSRALYPSLCELAHVLSVDGPVKQRLDTLAGELAKAADKELQVVVDSMVSLCRELCPMSCSAAERLNPPFSSISEQVSIPRASIRNALMERAAEDINRALEEVKLSVVSYLTNSIVDQILQELYTSHKTLVLVITPL
;
A
#
# COMPACT_ATOMS: atom_id res chain seq x y z
N LEU A 1 12.87 1.47 -51.68
CA LEU A 1 11.93 1.26 -50.56
C LEU A 1 12.64 1.67 -49.29
N ALA A 2 12.04 2.50 -48.45
CA ALA A 2 12.53 2.79 -47.10
C ALA A 2 11.86 1.85 -46.09
N THR A 3 12.12 2.04 -44.79
CA THR A 3 11.54 1.21 -43.72
C THR A 3 10.01 1.24 -43.75
N TRP A 4 9.41 2.43 -43.85
CA TRP A 4 7.95 2.63 -43.79
C TRP A 4 7.36 3.32 -45.02
N ARG A 5 8.19 3.66 -46.02
CA ARG A 5 7.79 4.50 -47.16
C ARG A 5 8.27 3.99 -48.50
N LEU A 6 7.46 4.23 -49.52
CA LEU A 6 7.85 4.17 -50.92
C LEU A 6 8.23 5.56 -51.41
N TYR A 7 9.31 5.66 -52.19
CA TYR A 7 9.74 6.89 -52.85
C TYR A 7 9.93 6.61 -54.35
N LEU A 8 9.27 7.42 -55.18
CA LEU A 8 9.47 7.46 -56.62
C LEU A 8 10.25 8.72 -56.98
N PHE A 9 11.26 8.53 -57.81
CA PHE A 9 12.20 9.58 -58.18
C PHE A 9 12.22 9.80 -59.69
N THR A 10 12.34 11.06 -60.11
CA THR A 10 12.61 11.39 -61.52
C THR A 10 13.97 10.84 -61.93
N VAL A 11 14.09 10.27 -63.13
CA VAL A 11 15.39 9.78 -63.67
C VAL A 11 16.34 10.93 -64.08
N LYS A 12 15.94 12.20 -63.93
CA LYS A 12 16.75 13.38 -64.26
C LYS A 12 17.64 13.81 -63.08
N VAL A 13 18.88 14.23 -63.34
CA VAL A 13 19.80 14.76 -62.33
C VAL A 13 19.76 16.30 -62.33
N PRO A 14 19.58 16.99 -61.19
CA PRO A 14 19.42 16.42 -59.85
C PRO A 14 18.05 15.76 -59.64
N THR A 15 18.08 14.59 -59.02
CA THR A 15 16.93 13.73 -58.78
C THR A 15 15.93 14.41 -57.86
N LYS A 16 14.66 14.48 -58.26
CA LYS A 16 13.55 14.96 -57.44
C LYS A 16 12.61 13.82 -57.08
N VAL A 17 12.05 13.86 -55.87
CA VAL A 17 10.96 12.97 -55.47
C VAL A 17 9.69 13.39 -56.22
N GLU A 18 9.13 12.50 -57.03
CA GLU A 18 7.83 12.73 -57.68
C GLU A 18 6.68 12.35 -56.76
N VAL A 19 6.81 11.20 -56.08
CA VAL A 19 5.75 10.62 -55.26
C VAL A 19 6.38 9.96 -54.05
N THR A 20 5.73 10.11 -52.90
CA THR A 20 5.99 9.30 -51.72
C THR A 20 4.69 9.01 -50.99
N PHE A 21 4.58 7.81 -50.42
CA PHE A 21 3.50 7.44 -49.52
C PHE A 21 4.03 6.46 -48.46
N ASN A 22 3.43 6.50 -47.27
CA ASN A 22 3.73 5.58 -46.18
C ASN A 22 2.94 4.27 -46.37
N PHE A 23 3.50 3.13 -45.95
CA PHE A 23 2.87 1.82 -46.10
C PHE A 23 1.55 1.69 -45.32
N LEU A 24 1.36 2.48 -44.26
CA LEU A 24 0.10 2.57 -43.52
C LEU A 24 -1.01 3.30 -44.30
N GLU A 25 -0.70 4.00 -45.41
CA GLU A 25 -1.71 4.57 -46.33
C GLU A 25 -2.32 3.51 -47.26
N ILE A 26 -1.77 2.29 -47.31
CA ILE A 26 -2.20 1.24 -48.24
C ILE A 26 -3.51 0.62 -47.76
N ARG A 27 -4.54 0.67 -48.60
CA ARG A 27 -5.84 0.02 -48.38
C ARG A 27 -5.93 -1.35 -49.02
N ALA A 28 -5.37 -1.50 -50.21
CA ALA A 28 -5.32 -2.74 -50.95
C ALA A 28 -4.06 -2.81 -51.81
N MET A 29 -3.53 -4.02 -51.96
CA MET A 29 -2.42 -4.28 -52.87
C MET A 29 -2.73 -5.54 -53.69
N ASN A 30 -2.89 -5.36 -55.00
CA ASN A 30 -3.21 -6.42 -55.94
C ASN A 30 -2.08 -6.62 -56.94
N THR A 31 -1.70 -7.87 -57.16
CA THR A 31 -0.73 -8.26 -58.19
C THR A 31 -1.44 -8.87 -59.39
N TYR A 32 -0.98 -8.56 -60.59
CA TYR A 32 -1.56 -9.00 -61.86
C TYR A 32 -0.51 -9.68 -62.74
N SER A 33 -0.96 -10.28 -63.85
CA SER A 33 -0.08 -10.81 -64.90
C SER A 33 0.82 -9.71 -65.49
N GLU A 34 1.96 -10.10 -66.09
CA GLU A 34 3.01 -9.18 -66.58
C GLU A 34 3.77 -8.37 -65.52
N HIS A 35 3.97 -8.93 -64.31
CA HIS A 35 4.74 -8.30 -63.23
C HIS A 35 4.19 -6.92 -62.83
N GLN A 36 2.86 -6.77 -62.90
CA GLN A 36 2.17 -5.53 -62.55
C GLN A 36 1.64 -5.60 -61.12
N VAL A 37 1.78 -4.51 -60.37
CA VAL A 37 1.15 -4.32 -59.06
C VAL A 37 0.33 -3.04 -59.05
N VAL A 38 -0.83 -3.10 -58.41
CA VAL A 38 -1.69 -1.94 -58.16
C VAL A 38 -1.78 -1.77 -56.65
N ILE A 39 -1.40 -0.59 -56.18
CA ILE A 39 -1.42 -0.20 -54.77
C ILE A 39 -2.45 0.92 -54.62
N ASP A 40 -3.54 0.61 -53.94
CA ASP A 40 -4.58 1.58 -53.60
C ASP A 40 -4.25 2.22 -52.26
N THR A 41 -4.09 3.54 -52.26
CA THR A 41 -3.92 4.34 -51.04
C THR A 41 -5.17 5.16 -50.73
N ASP A 42 -5.22 5.79 -49.55
CA ASP A 42 -6.30 6.71 -49.18
C ASP A 42 -6.55 7.83 -50.20
N LYS A 43 -5.51 8.24 -50.94
CA LYS A 43 -5.54 9.41 -51.83
C LYS A 43 -5.55 9.05 -53.31
N THR A 44 -4.80 8.01 -53.68
CA THR A 44 -4.47 7.72 -55.08
C THR A 44 -4.17 6.24 -55.30
N THR A 45 -4.52 5.73 -56.48
CA THR A 45 -4.12 4.40 -56.94
C THR A 45 -2.83 4.50 -57.74
N TYR A 46 -1.84 3.69 -57.38
CA TYR A 46 -0.57 3.59 -58.10
C TYR A 46 -0.48 2.26 -58.83
N SER A 47 -0.10 2.29 -60.11
CA SER A 47 0.16 1.08 -60.89
C SER A 47 1.62 1.05 -61.32
N PHE A 48 2.32 -0.03 -60.96
CA PHE A 48 3.71 -0.25 -61.33
C PHE A 48 3.82 -1.50 -62.18
N ARG A 49 4.61 -1.43 -63.26
CA ARG A 49 5.03 -2.58 -64.05
C ARG A 49 6.52 -2.79 -63.83
N LEU A 50 6.89 -3.94 -63.28
CA LEU A 50 8.27 -4.31 -62.97
C LEU A 50 8.88 -5.18 -64.07
N GLN A 51 10.21 -5.31 -64.07
CA GLN A 51 10.90 -6.04 -65.14
C GLN A 51 10.91 -7.55 -64.93
N THR A 52 10.89 -8.01 -63.67
CA THR A 52 10.96 -9.43 -63.32
C THR A 52 9.99 -9.77 -62.19
N GLN A 53 9.61 -11.05 -62.11
CA GLN A 53 8.79 -11.57 -61.01
C GLN A 53 9.49 -11.42 -59.65
N ASP A 54 10.81 -11.67 -59.59
CA ASP A 54 11.58 -11.53 -58.36
C ASP A 54 11.55 -10.11 -57.78
N GLN A 55 11.53 -9.08 -58.66
CA GLN A 55 11.41 -7.68 -58.21
C GLN A 55 10.03 -7.38 -57.63
N LEU A 56 8.98 -7.98 -58.21
CA LEU A 56 7.62 -7.88 -57.70
C LEU A 56 7.51 -8.54 -56.33
N ASP A 57 7.98 -9.77 -56.21
CA ASP A 57 7.94 -10.55 -54.98
C ASP A 57 8.76 -9.88 -53.87
N HIS A 58 9.93 -9.31 -54.21
CA HIS A 58 10.74 -8.55 -53.26
C HIS A 58 10.05 -7.28 -52.77
N MET A 59 9.36 -6.54 -53.65
CA MET A 59 8.63 -5.34 -53.25
C MET A 59 7.44 -5.67 -52.35
N VAL A 60 6.63 -6.66 -52.72
CA VAL A 60 5.48 -7.11 -51.93
C VAL A 60 5.97 -7.68 -50.58
N GLY A 61 7.01 -8.50 -50.61
CA GLY A 61 7.65 -9.07 -49.41
C GLY A 61 8.15 -8.00 -48.45
N HIS A 62 8.83 -6.96 -48.95
CA HIS A 62 9.32 -5.85 -48.13
C HIS A 62 8.18 -5.06 -47.49
N ILE A 63 7.10 -4.76 -48.23
CA ILE A 63 5.95 -4.02 -47.69
C ILE A 63 5.22 -4.86 -46.63
N ASN A 64 5.00 -6.15 -46.90
CA ASN A 64 4.38 -7.07 -45.94
C ASN A 64 5.23 -7.23 -44.68
N TYR A 65 6.55 -7.35 -44.83
CA TYR A 65 7.48 -7.43 -43.70
C TYR A 65 7.47 -6.15 -42.85
N ALA A 66 7.42 -4.98 -43.49
CA ALA A 66 7.29 -3.72 -42.76
C ALA A 66 5.96 -3.66 -41.99
N LEU A 67 4.83 -3.99 -42.62
CA LEU A 67 3.53 -3.98 -41.95
C LEU A 67 3.44 -5.03 -40.82
N SER A 68 4.02 -6.22 -40.99
CA SER A 68 4.03 -7.25 -39.94
C SER A 68 4.83 -6.81 -38.71
N ARG A 69 5.89 -6.02 -38.89
CA ARG A 69 6.66 -5.43 -37.78
C ARG A 69 5.84 -4.41 -36.98
N VAL A 70 5.06 -3.57 -37.64
CA VAL A 70 4.23 -2.54 -37.00
C VAL A 70 3.06 -3.14 -36.22
N PHE A 71 2.42 -4.19 -36.75
CA PHE A 71 1.22 -4.81 -36.17
C PHE A 71 1.49 -6.14 -35.45
N ASN A 72 2.75 -6.42 -35.11
CA ASN A 72 3.18 -7.62 -34.37
C ASN A 72 2.56 -8.93 -34.93
N ASN A 73 2.68 -9.14 -36.25
CA ASN A 73 2.12 -10.25 -37.03
C ASN A 73 0.59 -10.32 -37.18
N SER A 74 -0.15 -9.32 -36.68
CA SER A 74 -1.58 -9.14 -36.96
C SER A 74 -1.76 -8.33 -38.25
N ILE A 75 -1.39 -8.91 -39.41
CA ILE A 75 -1.49 -8.20 -40.70
C ILE A 75 -2.98 -7.90 -40.97
N PRO A 76 -3.38 -6.64 -41.17
CA PRO A 76 -4.74 -6.34 -41.63
C PRO A 76 -4.96 -7.00 -43.00
N PRO A 77 -6.20 -7.35 -43.40
CA PRO A 77 -6.49 -8.11 -44.63
C PRO A 77 -6.24 -7.36 -45.96
N ILE A 78 -5.29 -6.42 -45.98
CA ILE A 78 -4.92 -5.50 -47.07
C ILE A 78 -4.26 -6.23 -48.26
N CYS A 79 -3.70 -7.42 -48.03
CA CYS A 79 -2.97 -8.19 -49.05
C CYS A 79 -3.69 -9.49 -49.39
N ARG A 80 -4.74 -9.43 -50.22
CA ARG A 80 -5.27 -10.61 -50.91
C ARG A 80 -4.79 -10.56 -52.37
N ALA A 81 -3.90 -11.47 -52.74
CA ALA A 81 -3.68 -11.79 -54.14
C ALA A 81 -4.94 -12.49 -54.66
N GLU A 82 -5.75 -11.80 -55.47
CA GLU A 82 -6.79 -12.46 -56.27
C GLU A 82 -6.09 -13.15 -57.46
N GLY A 83 -5.80 -14.43 -57.30
CA GLY A 83 -5.30 -15.29 -58.35
C GLY A 83 -5.10 -16.71 -57.84
N ASP A 84 -5.96 -17.63 -58.30
CA ASP A 84 -5.84 -19.07 -58.09
C ASP A 84 -4.41 -19.55 -58.39
N LEU A 85 -3.65 -19.81 -57.33
CA LEU A 85 -2.47 -20.68 -57.37
C LEU A 85 -2.63 -21.72 -56.27
N ALA A 86 -2.58 -22.97 -56.74
CA ALA A 86 -2.91 -24.18 -56.05
C ALA A 86 -2.19 -24.34 -54.70
N ASP A 87 -2.99 -24.68 -53.69
CA ASP A 87 -2.67 -25.62 -52.61
C ASP A 87 -1.20 -25.68 -52.15
N GLY A 88 -0.68 -24.52 -51.74
CA GLY A 88 0.55 -24.39 -50.99
C GLY A 88 0.21 -24.01 -49.56
N ASN A 89 0.03 -25.00 -48.71
CA ASN A 89 0.01 -24.86 -47.24
C ASN A 89 1.30 -24.15 -46.77
N HIS A 90 1.35 -22.82 -46.83
CA HIS A 90 2.19 -22.05 -45.90
C HIS A 90 1.47 -22.02 -44.55
N LYS A 91 1.38 -23.22 -43.95
CA LYS A 91 1.39 -23.34 -42.51
C LYS A 91 2.66 -22.60 -42.06
N PHE A 92 2.50 -21.50 -41.35
CA PHE A 92 3.52 -21.02 -40.43
C PHE A 92 3.75 -22.15 -39.43
N SER A 93 4.65 -23.05 -39.82
CA SER A 93 5.17 -24.10 -38.98
C SER A 93 6.16 -23.43 -38.01
N PRO A 94 6.12 -23.73 -36.69
CA PRO A 94 7.02 -23.12 -35.71
C PRO A 94 8.51 -23.40 -35.96
N ASN A 95 8.85 -24.24 -36.94
CA ASN A 95 10.20 -24.70 -37.24
C ASN A 95 10.75 -24.15 -38.57
N SER A 96 10.25 -23.03 -39.09
CA SER A 96 10.93 -22.33 -40.18
C SER A 96 12.01 -21.42 -39.60
N GLU A 97 13.26 -21.58 -40.08
CA GLU A 97 14.49 -20.90 -39.63
C GLU A 97 14.48 -19.35 -39.80
N SER A 98 13.33 -18.73 -40.03
CA SER A 98 13.13 -17.27 -40.03
C SER A 98 12.72 -16.69 -38.67
N SER A 99 12.65 -17.51 -37.61
CA SER A 99 12.14 -17.13 -36.27
C SER A 99 13.21 -16.70 -35.26
N LEU A 100 14.36 -16.19 -35.73
CA LEU A 100 15.38 -15.56 -34.88
C LEU A 100 15.14 -14.04 -34.72
N GLU A 101 13.87 -13.58 -34.64
CA GLU A 101 13.62 -12.20 -34.21
C GLU A 101 13.68 -12.14 -32.66
N PRO A 102 14.54 -11.30 -32.07
CA PRO A 102 14.61 -11.14 -30.63
C PRO A 102 13.24 -10.72 -30.08
N HIS A 103 12.88 -11.22 -28.89
CA HIS A 103 11.65 -10.81 -28.20
C HIS A 103 11.55 -9.28 -28.20
N LYS A 104 10.53 -8.74 -28.87
CA LYS A 104 10.33 -7.29 -28.97
C LYS A 104 9.96 -6.73 -27.60
N THR A 105 10.73 -5.74 -27.14
CA THR A 105 10.46 -4.99 -25.91
C THR A 105 9.05 -4.43 -25.94
N CYS A 106 8.34 -4.60 -24.82
CA CYS A 106 6.96 -4.13 -24.64
C CYS A 106 6.02 -4.39 -25.84
N GLY A 107 6.13 -5.56 -26.48
CA GLY A 107 5.27 -5.94 -27.61
C GLY A 107 5.50 -5.13 -28.89
N GLY A 108 6.72 -4.58 -29.08
CA GLY A 108 7.09 -3.84 -30.28
C GLY A 108 6.60 -2.39 -30.32
N PHE A 109 6.21 -1.83 -29.16
CA PHE A 109 5.66 -0.47 -29.07
C PHE A 109 6.54 0.58 -29.79
N SER A 110 7.85 0.55 -29.57
CA SER A 110 8.79 1.51 -30.17
C SER A 110 8.81 1.46 -31.70
N GLU A 111 8.59 0.29 -32.31
CA GLU A 111 8.50 0.14 -33.76
C GLU A 111 7.18 0.72 -34.29
N THR A 112 6.06 0.39 -33.63
CA THR A 112 4.74 0.92 -33.97
C THR A 112 4.71 2.44 -33.84
N TYR A 113 5.29 2.98 -32.76
CA TYR A 113 5.40 4.41 -32.51
C TYR A 113 6.22 5.13 -33.58
N ALA A 114 7.40 4.61 -33.94
CA ALA A 114 8.23 5.20 -35.00
C ALA A 114 7.51 5.20 -36.36
N ALA A 115 6.81 4.12 -36.70
CA ALA A 115 6.05 4.02 -37.94
C ALA A 115 4.88 5.03 -37.98
N LEU A 116 4.15 5.19 -36.87
CA LEU A 116 3.05 6.14 -36.77
C LEU A 116 3.54 7.60 -36.72
N CYS A 117 4.70 7.87 -36.12
CA CYS A 117 5.33 9.19 -36.20
C CYS A 117 5.65 9.55 -37.65
N ASP A 118 6.28 8.64 -38.39
CA ASP A 118 6.59 8.84 -39.81
C ASP A 118 5.32 9.03 -40.64
N TYR A 119 4.27 8.26 -40.41
CA TYR A 119 2.98 8.40 -41.11
C TYR A 119 2.33 9.77 -40.87
N ASN A 120 2.32 10.25 -39.63
CA ASN A 120 1.73 11.54 -39.28
C ASN A 120 2.64 12.75 -39.59
N GLY A 121 3.87 12.50 -40.07
CA GLY A 121 4.87 13.56 -40.31
C GLY A 121 5.35 14.23 -39.02
N ILE A 122 5.32 13.50 -37.90
CA ILE A 122 5.77 13.95 -36.58
C ILE A 122 7.17 13.37 -36.33
N GLY A 123 8.05 14.17 -35.72
CA GLY A 123 9.38 13.69 -35.34
C GLY A 123 9.28 12.66 -34.22
N CYS A 124 9.80 11.45 -34.46
CA CYS A 124 9.88 10.41 -33.44
C CYS A 124 10.73 10.88 -32.26
N LYS A 125 10.18 10.84 -31.05
CA LYS A 125 10.89 11.23 -29.83
C LYS A 125 11.64 10.04 -29.27
N GLU A 126 12.97 10.12 -29.24
CA GLU A 126 13.82 9.06 -28.68
C GLU A 126 13.53 8.83 -27.20
N GLU A 127 13.15 9.88 -26.46
CA GLU A 127 12.77 9.80 -25.03
C GLU A 127 11.60 8.82 -24.80
N VAL A 128 10.58 8.84 -25.67
CA VAL A 128 9.42 7.94 -25.56
C VAL A 128 9.84 6.48 -25.78
N GLN A 129 10.68 6.24 -26.79
CA GLN A 129 11.19 4.89 -27.05
C GLN A 129 12.09 4.41 -25.92
N TRP A 130 12.96 5.28 -25.39
CA TRP A 130 13.85 4.95 -24.29
C TRP A 130 13.07 4.64 -23.00
N ASP A 131 12.05 5.42 -22.66
CA ASP A 131 11.19 5.18 -21.50
C ASP A 131 10.50 3.82 -21.61
N VAL A 132 9.95 3.49 -22.78
CA VAL A 132 9.24 2.21 -22.97
C VAL A 132 10.21 1.02 -22.98
N ASP A 133 11.30 1.11 -23.73
CA ASP A 133 12.26 0.01 -23.88
C ASP A 133 13.14 -0.21 -22.64
N THR A 134 13.28 0.82 -21.77
CA THR A 134 14.12 0.75 -20.57
C THR A 134 13.29 0.68 -19.30
N ILE A 135 12.45 1.69 -19.02
CA ILE A 135 11.74 1.80 -17.74
C ILE A 135 10.58 0.80 -17.72
N TYR A 136 9.68 0.87 -18.69
CA TYR A 136 8.50 0.00 -18.71
C TYR A 136 8.87 -1.47 -18.85
N HIS A 137 9.85 -1.78 -19.70
CA HIS A 137 10.32 -3.15 -19.87
C HIS A 137 10.99 -3.69 -18.60
N SER A 138 11.85 -2.92 -17.92
CA SER A 138 12.54 -3.37 -16.70
C SER A 138 11.60 -3.58 -15.51
N GLN A 139 10.46 -2.89 -15.50
CA GLN A 139 9.43 -3.03 -14.46
C GLN A 139 8.35 -4.07 -14.79
N ASP A 140 8.41 -4.72 -15.96
CA ASP A 140 7.33 -5.56 -16.52
C ASP A 140 5.96 -4.84 -16.46
N ASN A 141 5.97 -3.51 -16.67
CA ASN A 141 4.79 -2.70 -16.46
C ASN A 141 3.80 -2.86 -17.63
N ARG A 142 2.54 -3.18 -17.30
CA ARG A 142 1.41 -3.38 -18.23
C ARG A 142 0.45 -2.20 -18.27
N GLU A 143 0.64 -1.22 -17.38
CA GLU A 143 -0.13 0.01 -17.31
C GLU A 143 0.60 1.13 -18.04
N PHE A 144 0.05 1.56 -19.17
CA PHE A 144 0.54 2.73 -19.91
C PHE A 144 0.01 4.01 -19.26
N ASN A 145 0.88 4.76 -18.59
CA ASN A 145 0.52 5.97 -17.87
C ASN A 145 0.81 7.23 -18.71
N LEU A 146 -0.24 7.95 -19.10
CA LEU A 146 -0.10 9.17 -19.90
C LEU A 146 0.61 10.32 -19.16
N LEU A 147 0.66 10.27 -17.82
CA LEU A 147 1.36 11.29 -17.03
C LEU A 147 2.88 11.25 -17.22
N ASP A 148 3.45 10.09 -17.54
CA ASP A 148 4.89 9.94 -17.78
C ASP A 148 5.33 10.82 -18.96
N PHE A 149 4.42 11.01 -19.92
CA PHE A 149 4.63 11.81 -21.14
C PHE A 149 4.01 13.21 -21.07
N SER A 150 3.59 13.66 -19.88
CA SER A 150 2.96 14.99 -19.69
C SER A 150 3.88 16.18 -19.98
N HIS A 151 5.19 15.94 -20.04
CA HIS A 151 6.21 16.92 -20.39
C HIS A 151 6.27 17.23 -21.90
N LEU A 152 5.58 16.45 -22.75
CA LEU A 152 5.52 16.69 -24.17
C LEU A 152 4.57 17.85 -24.48
N ASP A 153 5.10 18.93 -25.05
CA ASP A 153 4.38 20.19 -25.30
C ASP A 153 3.23 20.08 -26.34
N SER A 154 3.19 19.00 -27.11
CA SER A 154 2.28 18.81 -28.26
C SER A 154 1.24 17.72 -28.00
N SER A 155 -0.05 18.08 -28.06
CA SER A 155 -1.16 17.12 -28.01
C SER A 155 -1.07 16.04 -29.09
N ARG A 156 -0.41 16.34 -30.22
CA ARG A 156 -0.22 15.42 -31.33
C ARG A 156 0.80 14.32 -31.00
N ASP A 157 1.81 14.63 -30.20
CA ASP A 157 2.82 13.65 -29.80
C ASP A 157 2.14 12.59 -28.92
N LEU A 158 1.36 13.03 -27.91
CA LEU A 158 0.54 12.15 -27.07
C LEU A 158 -0.50 11.36 -27.88
N ALA A 159 -1.10 11.96 -28.91
CA ALA A 159 -2.07 11.27 -29.75
C ALA A 159 -1.42 10.07 -30.48
N VAL A 160 -0.22 10.25 -31.05
CA VAL A 160 0.50 9.15 -31.73
C VAL A 160 0.96 8.07 -30.75
N ILE A 161 1.36 8.46 -29.54
CA ILE A 161 1.69 7.53 -28.46
C ILE A 161 0.48 6.63 -28.14
N VAL A 162 -0.70 7.23 -27.92
CA VAL A 162 -1.93 6.48 -27.65
C VAL A 162 -2.33 5.61 -28.84
N ALA A 163 -2.21 6.11 -30.07
CA ALA A 163 -2.51 5.36 -31.29
C ALA A 163 -1.64 4.09 -31.43
N SER A 164 -0.42 4.12 -30.91
CA SER A 164 0.49 2.96 -30.93
C SER A 164 0.01 1.83 -30.02
N ILE A 165 -0.77 2.15 -28.98
CA ILE A 165 -1.37 1.17 -28.06
C ILE A 165 -2.49 0.38 -28.75
N ALA A 166 -3.16 0.96 -29.75
CA ALA A 166 -4.27 0.32 -30.48
C ALA A 166 -3.90 -1.05 -31.07
N TYR A 167 -2.62 -1.22 -31.43
CA TYR A 167 -2.09 -2.42 -32.08
C TYR A 167 -1.08 -3.17 -31.21
N ASN A 168 -0.86 -2.70 -29.99
CA ASN A 168 0.09 -3.30 -29.07
C ASN A 168 -0.57 -4.43 -28.28
N THR A 169 0.20 -5.49 -28.03
CA THR A 169 -0.27 -6.68 -27.30
C THR A 169 0.32 -6.79 -25.89
N TRP A 170 1.11 -5.81 -25.45
CA TRP A 170 1.80 -5.80 -24.16
C TRP A 170 1.02 -5.04 -23.09
N PHE A 171 0.51 -3.85 -23.44
CA PHE A 171 -0.22 -2.99 -22.52
C PHE A 171 -1.66 -3.44 -22.37
N THR A 172 -2.07 -3.71 -21.14
CA THR A 172 -3.44 -4.12 -20.79
C THR A 172 -4.22 -3.00 -20.14
N LYS A 173 -3.55 -1.92 -19.70
CA LYS A 173 -4.21 -0.78 -19.06
C LYS A 173 -3.73 0.55 -19.64
N LEU A 174 -4.68 1.46 -19.86
CA LEU A 174 -4.42 2.84 -20.18
C LEU A 174 -4.85 3.72 -19.00
N TYR A 175 -3.91 4.48 -18.46
CA TYR A 175 -4.10 5.27 -17.25
C TYR A 175 -3.84 6.77 -17.48
N CYS A 176 -4.79 7.59 -17.03
CA CYS A 176 -4.68 9.04 -17.00
C CYS A 176 -5.51 9.57 -15.83
N LYS A 177 -4.88 10.30 -14.92
CA LYS A 177 -5.54 10.92 -13.77
C LYS A 177 -5.09 12.38 -13.63
N ASP A 178 -6.04 13.27 -13.39
CA ASP A 178 -5.77 14.70 -13.10
C ASP A 178 -4.97 15.43 -14.21
N MET A 179 -5.09 14.96 -15.46
CA MET A 179 -4.49 15.58 -16.64
C MET A 179 -5.54 15.80 -17.73
N ARG A 180 -5.68 17.05 -18.17
CA ARG A 180 -6.63 17.40 -19.23
C ARG A 180 -6.12 16.93 -20.59
N ILE A 181 -6.80 15.96 -21.19
CA ILE A 181 -6.44 15.45 -22.52
C ILE A 181 -7.13 16.26 -23.63
N GLY A 182 -6.38 16.55 -24.68
CA GLY A 182 -6.88 17.25 -25.88
C GLY A 182 -7.83 16.37 -26.70
N SER A 183 -8.66 16.99 -27.55
CA SER A 183 -9.62 16.22 -28.37
C SER A 183 -8.96 15.23 -29.31
N GLU A 184 -7.80 15.56 -29.89
CA GLU A 184 -7.04 14.65 -30.75
C GLU A 184 -6.62 13.38 -29.99
N VAL A 185 -6.19 13.52 -28.73
CA VAL A 185 -5.82 12.38 -27.87
C VAL A 185 -7.06 11.55 -27.53
N VAL A 186 -8.18 12.19 -27.21
CA VAL A 186 -9.47 11.50 -26.95
C VAL A 186 -9.89 10.66 -28.15
N ASP A 187 -9.78 11.20 -29.36
CA ASP A 187 -10.11 10.47 -30.59
C ASP A 187 -9.20 9.25 -30.77
N GLN A 188 -7.91 9.36 -30.41
CA GLN A 188 -6.99 8.21 -30.43
C GLN A 188 -7.29 7.20 -29.31
N VAL A 189 -7.76 7.63 -28.14
CA VAL A 189 -8.23 6.70 -27.10
C VAL A 189 -9.43 5.89 -27.62
N LEU A 190 -10.39 6.56 -28.27
CA LEU A 190 -11.56 5.89 -28.86
C LEU A 190 -11.14 4.92 -29.97
N HIS A 191 -10.16 5.29 -30.81
CA HIS A 191 -9.58 4.41 -31.81
C HIS A 191 -8.87 3.19 -31.19
N THR A 192 -8.11 3.39 -30.12
CA THR A 192 -7.47 2.30 -29.37
C THR A 192 -8.51 1.34 -28.80
N VAL A 193 -9.63 1.84 -28.28
CA VAL A 193 -10.75 1.01 -27.80
C VAL A 193 -11.41 0.21 -28.95
N SER A 194 -11.54 0.79 -30.14
CA SER A 194 -12.16 0.12 -31.30
C SER A 194 -11.25 -0.88 -32.03
N LYS A 195 -9.96 -0.96 -31.68
CA LYS A 195 -8.99 -1.86 -32.34
C LYS A 195 -8.27 -2.82 -31.40
N SER A 196 -8.01 -2.43 -30.16
CA SER A 196 -7.22 -3.25 -29.26
C SER A 196 -8.00 -4.45 -28.75
N ASN A 197 -7.35 -5.61 -28.79
CA ASN A 197 -7.85 -6.85 -28.17
C ASN A 197 -7.11 -7.19 -26.87
N SER A 198 -6.17 -6.34 -26.46
CA SER A 198 -5.34 -6.54 -25.26
C SER A 198 -5.67 -5.55 -24.14
N LEU A 199 -6.33 -4.43 -24.46
CA LEU A 199 -6.74 -3.45 -23.46
C LEU A 199 -7.89 -4.00 -22.60
N GLU A 200 -7.62 -4.21 -21.31
CA GLU A 200 -8.53 -4.73 -20.30
C GLU A 200 -9.08 -3.62 -19.39
N GLU A 201 -8.29 -2.58 -19.14
CA GLU A 201 -8.63 -1.51 -18.20
C GLU A 201 -8.41 -0.11 -18.78
N LEU A 202 -9.40 0.77 -18.58
CA LEU A 202 -9.32 2.17 -18.96
C LEU A 202 -9.61 3.08 -17.77
N THR A 203 -8.63 3.89 -17.37
CA THR A 203 -8.77 4.92 -16.35
C THR A 203 -8.52 6.30 -16.94
N LEU A 204 -9.57 7.12 -17.00
CA LEU A 204 -9.54 8.51 -17.44
C LEU A 204 -10.19 9.39 -16.37
N GLU A 205 -9.56 9.48 -15.20
CA GLU A 205 -10.09 10.22 -14.05
C GLU A 205 -9.76 11.72 -14.17
N ASN A 206 -10.77 12.58 -14.03
CA ASN A 206 -10.60 14.04 -14.11
C ASN A 206 -9.81 14.48 -15.38
N ALA A 207 -10.04 13.79 -16.49
CA ALA A 207 -9.27 13.97 -17.73
C ALA A 207 -9.82 15.11 -18.61
N GLY A 208 -10.85 15.83 -18.13
CA GLY A 208 -11.50 16.90 -18.87
C GLY A 208 -12.29 16.39 -20.08
N LEU A 209 -12.85 15.17 -19.98
CA LEU A 209 -13.67 14.57 -21.03
C LEU A 209 -14.91 15.42 -21.31
N LYS A 210 -15.30 15.48 -22.58
CA LYS A 210 -16.57 16.10 -22.97
C LYS A 210 -17.74 15.21 -22.57
N SER A 211 -18.91 15.80 -22.40
CA SER A 211 -20.10 15.08 -21.93
C SER A 211 -20.51 13.94 -22.86
N ASP A 212 -20.30 14.07 -24.18
CA ASP A 212 -20.63 13.08 -25.23
C ASP A 212 -19.62 11.93 -25.37
N PHE A 213 -18.55 11.91 -24.57
CA PHE A 213 -17.52 10.87 -24.61
C PHE A 213 -18.08 9.45 -24.41
N PRO A 214 -18.94 9.16 -23.41
CA PRO A 214 -19.45 7.81 -23.20
C PRO A 214 -20.23 7.28 -24.40
N GLN A 215 -20.99 8.15 -25.07
CA GLN A 215 -21.70 7.80 -26.30
C GLN A 215 -20.73 7.37 -27.40
N LYS A 216 -19.64 8.12 -27.61
CA LYS A 216 -18.61 7.77 -28.60
C LYS A 216 -17.88 6.48 -28.25
N MET A 217 -17.59 6.29 -26.97
CA MET A 217 -16.95 5.06 -26.48
C MET A 217 -17.86 3.84 -26.67
N ALA A 218 -19.18 3.98 -26.46
CA ALA A 218 -20.14 2.93 -26.77
C ALA A 218 -20.10 2.55 -28.26
N SER A 219 -20.03 3.54 -29.16
CA SER A 219 -19.87 3.30 -30.60
C SER A 219 -18.54 2.61 -30.93
N ALA A 220 -17.43 3.05 -30.34
CA ALA A 220 -16.12 2.42 -30.54
C ALA A 220 -16.10 0.94 -30.09
N LEU A 221 -16.72 0.62 -28.95
CA LEU A 221 -16.85 -0.77 -28.49
C LEU A 221 -17.75 -1.61 -29.39
N SER A 222 -18.79 -1.02 -29.99
CA SER A 222 -19.66 -1.74 -30.92
C SER A 222 -18.94 -2.17 -32.21
N GLU A 223 -17.88 -1.45 -32.60
CA GLU A 223 -16.99 -1.83 -33.71
C GLU A 223 -16.02 -2.96 -33.33
N ASN A 224 -15.84 -3.23 -32.03
CA ASN A 224 -14.89 -4.22 -31.51
C ASN A 224 -15.55 -5.21 -30.53
N PRO A 225 -16.29 -6.21 -31.04
CA PRO A 225 -16.90 -7.24 -30.20
C PRO A 225 -15.87 -8.17 -29.52
N ALA A 226 -14.60 -8.15 -29.97
CA ALA A 226 -13.51 -8.92 -29.38
C ALA A 226 -12.83 -8.19 -28.21
N SER A 227 -13.27 -6.97 -27.88
CA SER A 227 -12.72 -6.19 -26.77
C SER A 227 -12.79 -6.97 -25.45
N VAL A 228 -11.70 -6.91 -24.70
CA VAL A 228 -11.55 -7.56 -23.39
C VAL A 228 -11.71 -6.57 -22.22
N ILE A 229 -12.15 -5.35 -22.50
CA ILE A 229 -12.33 -4.30 -21.50
C ILE A 229 -13.35 -4.75 -20.45
N HIS A 230 -12.91 -4.76 -19.19
CA HIS A 230 -13.74 -5.11 -18.04
C HIS A 230 -13.60 -4.13 -16.86
N SER A 231 -12.72 -3.13 -16.94
CA SER A 231 -12.51 -2.13 -15.89
C SER A 231 -12.59 -0.73 -16.47
N LEU A 232 -13.54 0.08 -15.98
CA LEU A 232 -13.79 1.44 -16.44
C LEU A 232 -13.81 2.41 -15.26
N ASN A 233 -12.87 3.35 -15.25
CA ASN A 233 -12.86 4.48 -14.35
C ASN A 233 -12.94 5.79 -15.14
N LEU A 234 -14.10 6.44 -15.10
CA LEU A 234 -14.37 7.73 -15.73
C LEU A 234 -14.69 8.82 -14.70
N ALA A 235 -14.27 8.60 -13.44
CA ALA A 235 -14.60 9.47 -12.33
C ALA A 235 -14.17 10.93 -12.57
N HIS A 236 -14.87 11.86 -11.94
CA HIS A 236 -14.59 13.29 -11.98
C HIS A 236 -14.70 13.94 -13.38
N ASN A 237 -15.41 13.33 -14.32
CA ASN A 237 -15.76 13.95 -15.61
C ASN A 237 -17.26 14.23 -15.67
N ALA A 238 -17.70 15.38 -16.16
CA ALA A 238 -19.13 15.66 -16.35
C ALA A 238 -19.64 14.91 -17.60
N LEU A 239 -20.38 13.83 -17.40
CA LEU A 239 -20.81 12.92 -18.46
C LEU A 239 -22.30 13.01 -18.73
N ASP A 240 -22.70 12.73 -19.97
CA ASP A 240 -24.11 12.65 -20.33
C ASP A 240 -24.73 11.32 -19.90
N ASN A 241 -25.90 11.37 -19.26
CA ASN A 241 -26.56 10.20 -18.68
C ASN A 241 -26.93 9.13 -19.72
N GLN A 242 -27.31 9.56 -20.93
CA GLN A 242 -27.71 8.66 -22.01
C GLN A 242 -26.50 7.91 -22.58
N GLY A 243 -25.40 8.62 -22.80
CA GLY A 243 -24.13 8.04 -23.23
C GLY A 243 -23.59 7.05 -22.20
N VAL A 244 -23.66 7.36 -20.91
CA VAL A 244 -23.25 6.41 -19.84
C VAL A 244 -24.09 5.14 -19.91
N SER A 245 -25.41 5.26 -20.06
CA SER A 245 -26.27 4.07 -20.20
C SER A 245 -25.90 3.25 -21.44
N ASN A 246 -25.71 3.89 -22.59
CA ASN A 246 -25.36 3.21 -23.82
C ASN A 246 -23.99 2.52 -23.71
N LEU A 247 -23.02 3.16 -23.05
CA LEU A 247 -21.71 2.58 -22.78
C LEU A 247 -21.82 1.31 -21.94
N ILE A 248 -22.53 1.34 -20.82
CA ILE A 248 -22.67 0.18 -19.95
C ILE A 248 -23.42 -0.96 -20.65
N GLN A 249 -24.45 -0.65 -21.44
CA GLN A 249 -25.12 -1.67 -22.25
C GLN A 249 -24.17 -2.36 -23.25
N GLN A 250 -23.21 -1.63 -23.84
CA GLN A 250 -22.23 -2.25 -24.74
C GLN A 250 -21.16 -3.05 -23.98
N VAL A 251 -20.67 -2.53 -22.85
CA VAL A 251 -19.66 -3.21 -22.04
C VAL A 251 -20.22 -4.49 -21.43
N CYS A 252 -21.49 -4.48 -21.01
CA CYS A 252 -22.25 -5.66 -20.59
C CYS A 252 -22.62 -6.61 -21.74
N ARG A 253 -22.09 -6.42 -22.96
CA ARG A 253 -22.16 -7.42 -24.04
C ARG A 253 -20.81 -8.04 -24.36
N LEU A 254 -19.73 -7.54 -23.75
CA LEU A 254 -18.38 -8.04 -23.97
C LEU A 254 -18.14 -9.35 -23.23
N ASN A 255 -17.33 -10.23 -23.81
CA ASN A 255 -17.11 -11.60 -23.34
C ASN A 255 -16.55 -11.72 -21.91
N LYS A 256 -15.95 -10.65 -21.36
CA LYS A 256 -15.26 -10.68 -20.06
C LYS A 256 -16.15 -10.26 -18.87
N GLY A 257 -17.31 -9.66 -19.10
CA GLY A 257 -18.07 -9.06 -18.01
C GLY A 257 -17.48 -7.74 -17.52
N LEU A 258 -18.30 -6.90 -16.88
CA LEU A 258 -17.83 -5.67 -16.23
C LEU A 258 -17.41 -5.99 -14.80
N ARG A 259 -16.13 -5.81 -14.46
CA ARG A 259 -15.57 -6.09 -13.13
C ARG A 259 -15.48 -4.85 -12.24
N LEU A 260 -15.09 -3.71 -12.82
CA LEU A 260 -14.96 -2.45 -12.09
C LEU A 260 -15.64 -1.34 -12.87
N LEU A 261 -16.54 -0.64 -12.19
CA LEU A 261 -17.18 0.57 -12.68
C LEU A 261 -17.01 1.69 -11.66
N ASN A 262 -16.27 2.74 -12.04
CA ASN A 262 -16.18 3.97 -11.26
C ASN A 262 -16.74 5.15 -12.07
N LEU A 263 -17.89 5.66 -11.60
CA LEU A 263 -18.58 6.84 -12.10
C LEU A 263 -18.71 7.91 -11.00
N SER A 264 -17.77 7.96 -10.06
CA SER A 264 -17.75 8.95 -8.99
C SER A 264 -17.70 10.37 -9.55
N LYS A 265 -18.54 11.27 -9.03
CA LYS A 265 -18.58 12.69 -9.43
C LYS A 265 -18.71 12.88 -10.95
N THR A 266 -19.59 12.13 -11.59
CA THR A 266 -19.83 12.19 -13.05
C THR A 266 -21.06 13.01 -13.45
N SER A 267 -21.75 13.61 -12.48
CA SER A 267 -23.05 14.28 -12.67
C SER A 267 -24.17 13.32 -13.09
N LEU A 268 -24.08 12.07 -12.64
CA LEU A 268 -25.11 11.05 -12.86
C LEU A 268 -26.41 11.46 -12.13
N SER A 269 -27.52 11.42 -12.86
CA SER A 269 -28.87 11.75 -12.38
C SER A 269 -29.67 10.48 -12.04
N SER A 270 -30.81 10.62 -11.35
CA SER A 270 -31.68 9.49 -11.02
C SER A 270 -32.14 8.71 -12.27
N LYS A 271 -32.44 9.40 -13.38
CA LYS A 271 -32.76 8.76 -14.66
C LYS A 271 -31.59 7.97 -15.23
N GLY A 272 -30.38 8.53 -15.15
CA GLY A 272 -29.15 7.84 -15.55
C GLY A 272 -28.92 6.58 -14.71
N LEU A 273 -29.22 6.64 -13.41
CA LEU A 273 -29.18 5.48 -12.52
C LEU A 273 -30.20 4.40 -12.91
N VAL A 274 -31.44 4.76 -13.25
CA VAL A 274 -32.43 3.79 -13.72
C VAL A 274 -31.91 3.03 -14.93
N SER A 275 -31.42 3.76 -15.94
CA SER A 275 -30.89 3.14 -17.16
C SER A 275 -29.62 2.33 -16.91
N LEU A 276 -28.76 2.77 -15.99
CA LEU A 276 -27.58 2.01 -15.52
C LEU A 276 -27.99 0.69 -14.87
N SER A 277 -28.88 0.74 -13.88
CA SER A 277 -29.35 -0.45 -13.15
C SER A 277 -30.07 -1.43 -14.07
N GLN A 278 -30.87 -0.93 -15.02
CA GLN A 278 -31.49 -1.77 -16.06
C GLN A 278 -30.44 -2.44 -16.95
N ALA A 279 -29.39 -1.72 -17.35
CA ALA A 279 -28.29 -2.31 -18.12
C ALA A 279 -27.59 -3.43 -17.33
N LEU A 280 -27.29 -3.19 -16.05
CA LEU A 280 -26.67 -4.19 -15.17
C LEU A 280 -27.57 -5.42 -14.93
N CYS A 281 -28.89 -5.25 -14.89
CA CYS A 281 -29.85 -6.35 -14.73
C CYS A 281 -30.23 -7.06 -16.04
N SER A 282 -29.88 -6.53 -17.22
CA SER A 282 -30.40 -7.01 -18.51
C SER A 282 -29.78 -8.31 -19.02
N SER A 283 -28.77 -8.85 -18.34
CA SER A 283 -27.98 -9.99 -18.79
C SER A 283 -27.63 -10.90 -17.61
N ASP A 284 -28.16 -12.13 -17.61
CA ASP A 284 -28.10 -13.09 -16.50
C ASP A 284 -26.67 -13.45 -16.03
N ASP A 285 -25.65 -13.24 -16.87
CA ASP A 285 -24.25 -13.58 -16.56
C ASP A 285 -23.48 -12.49 -15.78
N TYR A 286 -23.93 -11.23 -15.80
CA TYR A 286 -23.10 -10.08 -15.39
C TYR A 286 -23.22 -9.67 -13.93
N SER A 287 -24.34 -10.01 -13.27
CA SER A 287 -24.50 -9.91 -11.82
C SER A 287 -23.39 -10.65 -11.05
N ASN A 288 -22.75 -11.63 -11.71
CA ASN A 288 -21.65 -12.42 -11.17
C ASN A 288 -20.24 -11.94 -11.58
N SER A 289 -20.11 -10.84 -12.32
CA SER A 289 -18.80 -10.32 -12.75
C SER A 289 -18.37 -9.02 -12.05
N LEU A 290 -19.33 -8.19 -11.62
CA LEU A 290 -19.05 -6.87 -11.05
C LEU A 290 -18.56 -6.96 -9.60
N LEU A 291 -17.28 -6.67 -9.40
CA LEU A 291 -16.61 -6.69 -8.10
C LEU A 291 -16.59 -5.30 -7.43
N HIS A 292 -16.53 -4.22 -8.22
CA HIS A 292 -16.37 -2.86 -7.71
C HIS A 292 -17.33 -1.88 -8.37
N LEU A 293 -18.20 -1.26 -7.58
CA LEU A 293 -19.12 -0.21 -8.00
C LEU A 293 -18.92 1.05 -7.16
N ASP A 294 -18.56 2.14 -7.81
CA ASP A 294 -18.44 3.46 -7.19
C ASP A 294 -19.32 4.47 -7.94
N LEU A 295 -20.36 4.94 -7.26
CA LEU A 295 -21.29 5.97 -7.73
C LEU A 295 -21.22 7.24 -6.86
N SER A 296 -20.17 7.35 -6.04
CA SER A 296 -20.04 8.39 -5.03
C SER A 296 -20.05 9.80 -5.61
N LYS A 297 -20.35 10.80 -4.78
CA LYS A 297 -20.30 12.23 -5.10
C LYS A 297 -21.16 12.63 -6.31
N ASN A 298 -22.23 11.87 -6.59
CA ASN A 298 -23.29 12.24 -7.53
C ASN A 298 -24.53 12.64 -6.72
N PRO A 299 -24.63 13.91 -6.28
CA PRO A 299 -25.75 14.34 -5.44
C PRO A 299 -27.09 14.17 -6.16
N GLY A 300 -28.10 13.72 -5.43
CA GLY A 300 -29.45 13.47 -5.91
C GLY A 300 -29.66 12.19 -6.72
N VAL A 301 -28.60 11.45 -7.06
CA VAL A 301 -28.69 10.24 -7.90
C VAL A 301 -29.55 9.15 -7.26
N LEU A 302 -29.48 9.01 -5.94
CA LEU A 302 -30.26 8.05 -5.15
C LEU A 302 -31.41 8.71 -4.36
N SER A 303 -31.76 9.95 -4.73
CA SER A 303 -32.92 10.63 -4.13
C SER A 303 -34.21 10.22 -4.85
N GLY A 304 -35.15 9.60 -4.12
CA GLY A 304 -36.48 9.26 -4.62
C GLY A 304 -36.68 7.79 -5.09
N ASP A 305 -37.81 7.52 -5.75
CA ASP A 305 -38.27 6.16 -6.07
C ASP A 305 -37.40 5.45 -7.13
N ASP A 306 -36.71 6.22 -7.97
CA ASP A 306 -35.80 5.73 -9.03
C ASP A 306 -34.67 4.85 -8.48
N ALA A 307 -34.25 5.08 -7.23
CA ALA A 307 -33.25 4.28 -6.52
C ALA A 307 -33.61 2.79 -6.41
N THR A 308 -34.91 2.46 -6.49
CA THR A 308 -35.41 1.08 -6.41
C THR A 308 -34.77 0.17 -7.44
N ASN A 309 -34.45 0.67 -8.64
CA ASN A 309 -33.80 -0.15 -9.67
C ASN A 309 -32.40 -0.61 -9.26
N LEU A 310 -31.62 0.25 -8.58
CA LEU A 310 -30.32 -0.16 -8.04
C LEU A 310 -30.51 -1.18 -6.91
N TYR A 311 -31.53 -1.00 -6.07
CA TYR A 311 -31.83 -1.95 -5.01
C TYR A 311 -32.25 -3.32 -5.55
N LEU A 312 -32.95 -3.38 -6.70
CA LEU A 312 -33.26 -4.64 -7.36
C LEU A 312 -31.99 -5.36 -7.81
N PHE A 313 -31.04 -4.65 -8.42
CA PHE A 313 -29.73 -5.18 -8.77
C PHE A 313 -28.98 -5.71 -7.53
N LEU A 314 -28.87 -4.89 -6.48
CA LEU A 314 -28.17 -5.27 -5.24
C LEU A 314 -28.85 -6.41 -4.48
N ALA A 315 -30.15 -6.62 -4.68
CA ALA A 315 -30.91 -7.69 -4.06
C ALA A 315 -30.72 -9.05 -4.76
N GLN A 316 -30.28 -9.06 -6.02
CA GLN A 316 -29.90 -10.29 -6.72
C GLN A 316 -28.55 -10.78 -6.17
N PRO A 317 -28.33 -12.11 -6.07
CA PRO A 317 -27.01 -12.64 -5.74
C PRO A 317 -25.96 -12.04 -6.68
N ASN A 318 -24.92 -11.45 -6.09
CA ASN A 318 -23.85 -10.78 -6.81
C ASN A 318 -22.50 -11.01 -6.11
N CYS A 319 -21.41 -10.75 -6.82
CA CYS A 319 -20.04 -10.89 -6.31
C CYS A 319 -19.41 -9.55 -5.90
N LEU A 320 -20.24 -8.56 -5.56
CA LEU A 320 -19.77 -7.20 -5.31
C LEU A 320 -18.94 -7.17 -4.02
N VAL A 321 -17.66 -6.84 -4.15
CA VAL A 321 -16.70 -6.73 -3.04
C VAL A 321 -16.63 -5.29 -2.52
N HIS A 322 -16.77 -4.31 -3.40
CA HIS A 322 -16.64 -2.89 -3.08
C HIS A 322 -17.84 -2.08 -3.57
N LEU A 323 -18.54 -1.44 -2.64
CA LEU A 323 -19.67 -0.55 -2.90
C LEU A 323 -19.43 0.82 -2.26
N ASP A 324 -19.29 1.85 -3.09
CA ASP A 324 -19.24 3.24 -2.63
C ASP A 324 -20.44 4.04 -3.17
N LEU A 325 -21.32 4.44 -2.25
CA LEU A 325 -22.48 5.29 -2.51
C LEU A 325 -22.38 6.61 -1.72
N SER A 326 -21.19 7.04 -1.34
CA SER A 326 -21.02 8.22 -0.51
C SER A 326 -21.47 9.51 -1.20
N GLY A 327 -22.20 10.38 -0.49
CA GLY A 327 -22.68 11.66 -1.03
C GLY A 327 -23.58 11.54 -2.26
N THR A 328 -24.52 10.58 -2.24
CA THR A 328 -25.47 10.30 -3.33
C THR A 328 -26.91 10.67 -2.99
N ASP A 329 -27.13 11.24 -1.81
CA ASP A 329 -28.45 11.48 -1.19
C ASP A 329 -29.30 10.20 -1.04
N CYS A 330 -28.63 9.06 -0.83
CA CYS A 330 -29.26 7.77 -0.60
C CYS A 330 -30.02 7.74 0.73
N THR A 331 -31.25 7.23 0.73
CA THR A 331 -31.97 6.87 1.96
C THR A 331 -31.46 5.52 2.46
N VAL A 332 -30.59 5.55 3.46
CA VAL A 332 -29.84 4.37 3.89
C VAL A 332 -30.73 3.25 4.44
N ASP A 333 -31.89 3.59 5.02
CA ASP A 333 -32.86 2.63 5.55
C ASP A 333 -33.45 1.68 4.50
N SER A 334 -33.62 2.12 3.25
CA SER A 334 -34.16 1.29 2.17
C SER A 334 -33.11 0.37 1.53
N LEU A 335 -31.83 0.68 1.68
CA LEU A 335 -30.73 -0.03 1.03
C LEU A 335 -30.49 -1.43 1.62
N PHE A 336 -30.56 -1.56 2.95
CA PHE A 336 -30.14 -2.79 3.63
C PHE A 336 -31.04 -3.99 3.35
N GLY A 337 -32.29 -3.78 2.93
CA GLY A 337 -33.15 -4.87 2.46
C GLY A 337 -32.60 -5.55 1.19
N ALA A 338 -31.96 -4.77 0.31
CA ALA A 338 -31.28 -5.28 -0.88
C ALA A 338 -29.93 -5.92 -0.52
N LEU A 339 -29.08 -5.20 0.24
CA LEU A 339 -27.76 -5.71 0.63
C LEU A 339 -27.84 -7.04 1.38
N LEU A 340 -28.84 -7.20 2.26
CA LEU A 340 -29.08 -8.44 2.99
C LEU A 340 -29.34 -9.63 2.06
N ARG A 341 -30.00 -9.41 0.93
CA ARG A 341 -30.39 -10.49 0.00
C ARG A 341 -29.27 -10.86 -0.97
N GLY A 342 -28.56 -9.88 -1.52
CA GLY A 342 -27.59 -10.13 -2.59
C GLY A 342 -26.12 -10.05 -2.19
N CYS A 343 -25.76 -9.22 -1.20
CA CYS A 343 -24.37 -8.82 -0.97
C CYS A 343 -23.71 -9.41 0.29
N CYS A 344 -24.40 -10.24 1.09
CA CYS A 344 -23.84 -10.73 2.36
C CYS A 344 -22.58 -11.60 2.21
N ALA A 345 -22.42 -12.28 1.07
CA ALA A 345 -21.32 -13.23 0.84
C ALA A 345 -19.97 -12.52 0.63
N ASP A 346 -19.89 -11.64 -0.36
CA ASP A 346 -18.61 -11.13 -0.87
C ASP A 346 -18.31 -9.67 -0.49
N LEU A 347 -19.32 -8.90 -0.06
CA LEU A 347 -19.14 -7.47 0.21
C LEU A 347 -18.16 -7.26 1.36
N SER A 348 -17.04 -6.61 1.04
CA SER A 348 -15.96 -6.34 1.99
C SER A 348 -15.85 -4.85 2.33
N TYR A 349 -16.05 -3.98 1.35
CA TYR A 349 -15.97 -2.54 1.51
C TYR A 349 -17.33 -1.89 1.24
N LEU A 350 -17.88 -1.21 2.24
CA LEU A 350 -19.14 -0.47 2.16
C LEU A 350 -18.94 0.97 2.64
N ASN A 351 -19.07 1.92 1.73
CA ASN A 351 -19.04 3.35 2.05
C ASN A 351 -20.38 4.01 1.76
N LEU A 352 -21.05 4.48 2.82
CA LEU A 352 -22.33 5.18 2.77
C LEU A 352 -22.21 6.61 3.30
N SER A 353 -21.00 7.13 3.50
CA SER A 353 -20.77 8.44 4.09
C SER A 353 -21.53 9.58 3.38
N ARG A 354 -21.87 10.65 4.11
CA ARG A 354 -22.60 11.83 3.60
C ARG A 354 -23.99 11.50 2.99
N ASN A 355 -24.67 10.47 3.48
CA ASN A 355 -26.07 10.17 3.17
C ASN A 355 -26.97 10.41 4.40
N SER A 356 -28.25 10.01 4.32
CA SER A 356 -29.21 10.24 5.41
C SER A 356 -30.08 9.01 5.71
N PHE A 357 -30.54 8.91 6.97
CA PHE A 357 -31.59 7.97 7.36
C PHE A 357 -32.96 8.65 7.24
N SER A 358 -33.96 7.95 6.71
CA SER A 358 -35.32 8.48 6.65
C SER A 358 -35.99 8.55 8.03
N HIS A 359 -36.72 9.63 8.29
CA HIS A 359 -37.49 9.79 9.53
C HIS A 359 -38.86 9.08 9.53
N ARG A 360 -39.35 8.64 8.36
CA ARG A 360 -40.74 8.18 8.17
C ARG A 360 -40.93 6.66 8.21
N LYS A 361 -39.92 5.85 7.88
CA LYS A 361 -40.00 4.37 7.76
C LYS A 361 -39.13 3.59 8.77
N ALA A 362 -38.52 4.28 9.75
CA ALA A 362 -37.40 3.76 10.53
C ALA A 362 -37.67 2.46 11.33
N ARG A 363 -38.91 2.17 11.74
CA ARG A 363 -39.20 0.98 12.58
C ARG A 363 -39.20 -0.34 11.80
N ASP A 364 -39.60 -0.33 10.53
CA ASP A 364 -39.75 -1.56 9.74
C ASP A 364 -38.41 -2.01 9.11
N SER A 365 -37.50 -1.06 8.87
CA SER A 365 -36.16 -1.28 8.28
C SER A 365 -35.06 -1.58 9.30
N LEU A 366 -35.29 -1.33 10.59
CA LEU A 366 -34.31 -1.58 11.64
C LEU A 366 -33.92 -3.07 11.77
N PRO A 367 -34.86 -4.04 11.67
CA PRO A 367 -34.53 -5.46 11.75
C PRO A 367 -33.65 -5.94 10.59
N THR A 368 -33.93 -5.50 9.35
CA THR A 368 -33.14 -5.88 8.18
C THR A 368 -31.73 -5.29 8.23
N PHE A 369 -31.60 -4.04 8.69
CA PHE A 369 -30.31 -3.41 8.97
C PHE A 369 -29.48 -4.22 9.97
N ARG A 370 -30.08 -4.56 11.12
CA ARG A 370 -29.40 -5.40 12.12
C ARG A 370 -29.00 -6.75 11.54
N GLN A 371 -29.91 -7.40 10.83
CA GLN A 371 -29.70 -8.73 10.27
C GLN A 371 -28.55 -8.75 9.26
N PHE A 372 -28.42 -7.72 8.42
CA PHE A 372 -27.30 -7.60 7.48
C PHE A 372 -25.95 -7.67 8.21
N PHE A 373 -25.75 -6.86 9.26
CA PHE A 373 -24.50 -6.87 10.02
C PHE A 373 -24.29 -8.15 10.82
N SER A 374 -25.34 -8.91 11.15
CA SER A 374 -25.21 -10.23 11.76
C SER A 374 -24.90 -11.34 10.76
N SER A 375 -25.23 -11.16 9.48
CA SER A 375 -25.12 -12.19 8.43
C SER A 375 -24.01 -11.97 7.41
N ALA A 376 -23.39 -10.79 7.37
CA ALA A 376 -22.30 -10.51 6.46
C ALA A 376 -21.03 -11.33 6.78
N PHE A 377 -20.38 -11.87 5.76
CA PHE A 377 -19.22 -12.76 5.92
C PHE A 377 -17.87 -12.06 5.73
N SER A 378 -17.79 -11.11 4.79
CA SER A 378 -16.51 -10.60 4.27
C SER A 378 -16.22 -9.13 4.61
N LEU A 379 -17.09 -8.46 5.37
CA LEU A 379 -16.96 -7.04 5.69
C LEU A 379 -15.65 -6.74 6.42
N SER A 380 -14.82 -5.89 5.81
CA SER A 380 -13.57 -5.38 6.38
C SER A 380 -13.62 -3.87 6.62
N HIS A 381 -14.46 -3.14 5.89
CA HIS A 381 -14.60 -1.71 6.00
C HIS A 381 -16.05 -1.25 5.87
N VAL A 382 -16.51 -0.47 6.84
CA VAL A 382 -17.84 0.17 6.83
C VAL A 382 -17.67 1.64 7.22
N SER A 383 -18.07 2.56 6.34
CA SER A 383 -18.11 3.99 6.65
C SER A 383 -19.53 4.55 6.56
N LEU A 384 -19.95 5.15 7.67
CA LEU A 384 -21.18 5.94 7.82
C LEU A 384 -20.83 7.41 8.09
N ALA A 385 -19.60 7.85 7.76
CA ALA A 385 -19.09 9.14 8.17
C ALA A 385 -19.94 10.32 7.66
N SER A 386 -19.97 11.42 8.40
CA SER A 386 -20.69 12.64 8.02
C SER A 386 -22.19 12.42 7.77
N MET A 387 -22.81 11.47 8.48
CA MET A 387 -24.24 11.19 8.43
C MET A 387 -24.87 11.38 9.81
N LYS A 388 -26.06 11.95 9.91
CA LYS A 388 -26.78 11.95 11.19
C LYS A 388 -27.30 10.55 11.51
N VAL A 389 -26.57 9.81 12.36
CA VAL A 389 -26.94 8.44 12.77
C VAL A 389 -27.81 8.50 14.03
N PRO A 390 -29.10 8.13 13.97
CA PRO A 390 -29.93 8.14 15.17
C PRO A 390 -29.50 7.02 16.15
N PRO A 391 -29.66 7.20 17.47
CA PRO A 391 -29.20 6.24 18.48
C PRO A 391 -29.73 4.80 18.31
N ASP A 392 -30.99 4.65 17.86
CA ASP A 392 -31.59 3.33 17.62
C ASP A 392 -30.86 2.55 16.50
N TRP A 393 -30.38 3.27 15.47
CA TRP A 393 -29.63 2.67 14.36
C TRP A 393 -28.21 2.31 14.77
N LEU A 394 -27.56 3.16 15.57
CA LEU A 394 -26.26 2.82 16.18
C LEU A 394 -26.38 1.59 17.08
N ARG A 395 -27.46 1.50 17.87
CA ARG A 395 -27.77 0.33 18.69
C ARG A 395 -27.97 -0.92 17.83
N ALA A 396 -28.74 -0.81 16.75
CA ALA A 396 -28.94 -1.92 15.81
C ALA A 396 -27.64 -2.37 15.14
N LEU A 397 -26.74 -1.44 14.80
CA LEU A 397 -25.42 -1.73 14.23
C LEU A 397 -24.57 -2.55 15.20
N PHE A 398 -24.39 -2.07 16.44
CA PHE A 398 -23.59 -2.78 17.43
C PHE A 398 -24.19 -4.13 17.82
N LEU A 399 -25.52 -4.22 17.95
CA LEU A 399 -26.19 -5.51 18.18
C LEU A 399 -26.07 -6.46 16.98
N GLY A 400 -25.99 -5.92 15.76
CA GLY A 400 -25.78 -6.70 14.55
C GLY A 400 -24.38 -7.32 14.55
N LEU A 401 -23.37 -6.46 14.72
CA LEU A 401 -21.95 -6.81 14.75
C LEU A 401 -21.57 -7.70 15.94
N SER A 402 -22.17 -7.49 17.12
CA SER A 402 -21.89 -8.34 18.30
C SER A 402 -22.37 -9.79 18.12
N ASN A 403 -23.34 -10.01 17.23
CA ASN A 403 -23.87 -11.35 16.93
C ASN A 403 -23.23 -11.95 15.67
N ASN A 404 -22.23 -11.29 15.08
CA ASN A 404 -21.57 -11.78 13.87
C ASN A 404 -20.32 -12.61 14.24
N PRO A 405 -20.27 -13.91 13.90
CA PRO A 405 -19.12 -14.76 14.20
C PRO A 405 -18.04 -14.77 13.10
N HIS A 406 -18.32 -14.19 11.93
CA HIS A 406 -17.46 -14.29 10.73
C HIS A 406 -16.51 -13.11 10.57
N ILE A 407 -16.98 -11.91 10.91
CA ILE A 407 -16.20 -10.68 10.73
C ILE A 407 -15.09 -10.58 11.79
N THR A 408 -13.89 -10.22 11.36
CA THR A 408 -12.76 -9.89 12.24
C THR A 408 -12.02 -8.67 11.71
N ASP A 409 -11.40 -7.90 12.61
CA ASP A 409 -10.60 -6.71 12.29
C ASP A 409 -11.32 -5.63 11.47
N LEU A 410 -12.63 -5.47 11.67
CA LEU A 410 -13.46 -4.50 10.94
C LEU A 410 -13.01 -3.07 11.21
N HIS A 411 -12.88 -2.29 10.15
CA HIS A 411 -12.76 -0.83 10.20
C HIS A 411 -14.14 -0.19 10.16
N LEU A 412 -14.60 0.31 11.30
CA LEU A 412 -15.86 1.03 11.43
C LEU A 412 -15.61 2.54 11.57
N ASP A 413 -16.05 3.29 10.57
CA ASP A 413 -16.01 4.74 10.55
C ASP A 413 -17.41 5.32 10.77
N ILE A 414 -17.60 5.90 11.95
CA ILE A 414 -18.81 6.63 12.36
C ILE A 414 -18.42 8.06 12.78
N SER A 415 -17.44 8.64 12.10
CA SER A 415 -16.98 10.01 12.33
C SER A 415 -17.99 11.05 11.83
N SER A 416 -18.06 12.22 12.46
CA SER A 416 -18.98 13.31 12.07
C SER A 416 -20.45 12.89 12.02
N CYS A 417 -20.88 11.98 12.90
CA CYS A 417 -22.22 11.39 12.88
C CYS A 417 -23.26 12.05 13.80
N GLU A 418 -22.89 13.16 14.46
CA GLU A 418 -23.70 13.87 15.46
C GLU A 418 -24.22 12.98 16.60
N LEU A 419 -23.42 12.01 17.06
CA LEU A 419 -23.84 11.05 18.08
C LEU A 419 -24.24 11.70 19.41
N ARG A 420 -23.48 12.72 19.85
CA ARG A 420 -23.70 13.46 21.12
C ARG A 420 -23.90 12.50 22.31
N SER A 421 -24.56 12.95 23.37
CA SER A 421 -24.76 12.17 24.60
C SER A 421 -25.57 10.88 24.41
N ALA A 422 -26.59 10.90 23.53
CA ALA A 422 -27.41 9.71 23.30
C ALA A 422 -26.63 8.58 22.62
N GLY A 423 -25.81 8.90 21.62
CA GLY A 423 -24.91 7.93 21.00
C GLY A 423 -23.76 7.52 21.92
N ALA A 424 -23.24 8.42 22.76
CA ALA A 424 -22.25 8.10 23.78
C ALA A 424 -22.74 7.00 24.75
N GLY A 425 -23.99 7.10 25.20
CA GLY A 425 -24.61 6.06 26.04
C GLY A 425 -24.71 4.69 25.35
N VAL A 426 -25.02 4.68 24.04
CA VAL A 426 -25.06 3.45 23.25
C VAL A 426 -23.67 2.83 23.09
N ILE A 427 -22.63 3.63 22.83
CA ILE A 427 -21.24 3.15 22.77
C ILE A 427 -20.84 2.55 24.13
N GLN A 428 -21.11 3.25 25.23
CA GLN A 428 -20.79 2.78 26.57
C GLN A 428 -21.46 1.44 26.90
N GLU A 429 -22.74 1.26 26.55
CA GLU A 429 -23.50 0.05 26.88
C GLU A 429 -23.11 -1.16 26.02
N LEU A 430 -22.92 -0.96 24.70
CA LEU A 430 -22.90 -2.05 23.73
C LEU A 430 -21.55 -2.31 23.08
N PHE A 431 -20.72 -1.29 22.89
CA PHE A 431 -19.43 -1.44 22.20
C PHE A 431 -18.51 -2.47 22.86
N PRO A 432 -18.42 -2.59 24.20
CA PRO A 432 -17.61 -3.64 24.85
C PRO A 432 -17.96 -5.09 24.43
N ARG A 433 -19.14 -5.31 23.84
CA ARG A 433 -19.60 -6.64 23.37
C ARG A 433 -19.26 -6.91 21.89
N VAL A 434 -18.72 -5.93 21.16
CA VAL A 434 -18.52 -6.01 19.71
C VAL A 434 -17.10 -6.49 19.38
N SER A 435 -16.83 -7.79 19.49
CA SER A 435 -15.47 -8.34 19.35
C SER A 435 -14.85 -8.25 17.95
N CYS A 436 -15.62 -7.92 16.91
CA CYS A 436 -15.15 -7.93 15.53
C CYS A 436 -14.47 -6.62 15.06
N VAL A 437 -14.62 -5.51 15.80
CA VAL A 437 -14.09 -4.19 15.39
C VAL A 437 -12.63 -4.03 15.80
N GLY A 438 -11.75 -3.91 14.80
CA GLY A 438 -10.32 -3.67 14.96
C GLY A 438 -9.95 -2.18 14.90
N THR A 439 -10.64 -1.41 14.07
CA THR A 439 -10.47 0.04 13.95
C THR A 439 -11.81 0.75 14.16
N LEU A 440 -11.83 1.71 15.08
CA LEU A 440 -13.00 2.55 15.33
C LEU A 440 -12.65 4.03 15.14
N ASP A 441 -13.34 4.69 14.21
CA ASP A 441 -13.35 6.15 14.11
C ASP A 441 -14.67 6.73 14.62
N VAL A 442 -14.60 7.44 15.74
CA VAL A 442 -15.71 8.21 16.33
C VAL A 442 -15.39 9.69 16.39
N SER A 443 -14.46 10.17 15.56
CA SER A 443 -14.04 11.57 15.54
C SER A 443 -15.20 12.52 15.20
N ASP A 444 -15.16 13.75 15.70
CA ASP A 444 -16.11 14.83 15.36
C ASP A 444 -17.59 14.52 15.66
N ASN A 445 -17.88 13.83 16.76
CA ASN A 445 -19.24 13.43 17.15
C ASN A 445 -19.88 14.28 18.24
N GLY A 446 -19.16 15.30 18.75
CA GLY A 446 -19.61 16.13 19.85
C GLY A 446 -19.86 15.33 21.13
N LEU A 447 -19.00 14.35 21.43
CA LEU A 447 -19.10 13.53 22.65
C LEU A 447 -18.76 14.34 23.91
N ASP A 448 -17.81 15.28 23.81
CA ASP A 448 -17.53 16.28 24.86
C ASP A 448 -17.36 15.65 26.26
N ALA A 449 -18.19 16.02 27.23
CA ALA A 449 -18.10 15.51 28.61
C ALA A 449 -18.44 14.01 28.72
N ASP A 450 -19.22 13.46 27.78
CA ASP A 450 -19.64 12.06 27.80
C ASP A 450 -18.48 11.10 27.49
N LEU A 451 -17.35 11.61 26.96
CA LEU A 451 -16.12 10.83 26.83
C LEU A 451 -15.65 10.23 28.15
N LEU A 452 -15.96 10.86 29.30
CA LEU A 452 -15.66 10.29 30.62
C LEU A 452 -16.29 8.92 30.83
N ALA A 453 -17.48 8.71 30.28
CA ALA A 453 -18.22 7.45 30.35
C ALA A 453 -17.84 6.47 29.24
N VAL A 454 -17.45 7.00 28.08
CA VAL A 454 -17.12 6.20 26.88
C VAL A 454 -15.70 5.62 26.92
N ILE A 455 -14.69 6.36 27.39
CA ILE A 455 -13.29 5.90 27.42
C ILE A 455 -13.12 4.55 28.15
N PRO A 456 -13.73 4.33 29.34
CA PRO A 456 -13.68 3.02 30.01
C PRO A 456 -14.29 1.87 29.21
N ALA A 457 -15.18 2.13 28.26
CA ALA A 457 -15.74 1.11 27.38
C ALA A 457 -14.72 0.63 26.34
N PHE A 458 -13.77 1.47 25.95
CA PHE A 458 -12.70 1.12 25.00
C PHE A 458 -11.56 0.34 25.66
N SER A 459 -11.23 0.63 26.92
CA SER A 459 -10.10 -0.02 27.59
C SER A 459 -10.31 -1.52 27.82
N ARG A 460 -11.57 -1.96 27.88
CA ARG A 460 -11.97 -3.36 28.06
C ARG A 460 -12.19 -4.12 26.75
N HIS A 461 -11.86 -3.53 25.61
CA HIS A 461 -12.19 -4.11 24.31
C HIS A 461 -11.12 -5.09 23.82
N PRO A 462 -11.45 -6.36 23.55
CA PRO A 462 -10.45 -7.41 23.31
C PRO A 462 -9.73 -7.27 21.95
N SER A 463 -10.37 -6.65 20.96
CA SER A 463 -9.88 -6.64 19.58
C SER A 463 -9.54 -5.25 19.04
N LEU A 464 -9.72 -4.18 19.83
CA LEU A 464 -9.60 -2.82 19.32
C LEU A 464 -8.12 -2.43 19.24
N LYS A 465 -7.61 -2.32 18.02
CA LYS A 465 -6.21 -1.96 17.73
C LYS A 465 -6.04 -0.50 17.37
N HIS A 466 -7.04 0.12 16.74
CA HIS A 466 -6.93 1.50 16.25
C HIS A 466 -8.14 2.31 16.69
N LEU A 467 -7.90 3.43 17.39
CA LEU A 467 -8.94 4.29 17.93
C LEU A 467 -8.71 5.74 17.50
N MET A 468 -9.72 6.36 16.91
CA MET A 468 -9.70 7.76 16.49
C MET A 468 -10.80 8.53 17.22
N LEU A 469 -10.39 9.49 18.06
CA LEU A 469 -11.28 10.30 18.92
C LEU A 469 -11.24 11.79 18.58
N GLY A 470 -10.60 12.16 17.46
CA GLY A 470 -10.33 13.56 17.10
C GLY A 470 -11.57 14.45 17.18
N LYS A 471 -11.38 15.74 17.46
CA LYS A 471 -12.46 16.76 17.49
C LYS A 471 -13.63 16.52 18.49
N ASN A 472 -13.53 15.58 19.43
CA ASN A 472 -14.56 15.37 20.47
C ASN A 472 -14.32 16.14 21.78
N PHE A 473 -13.43 17.14 21.78
CA PHE A 473 -12.94 17.79 23.00
C PHE A 473 -13.33 19.27 23.06
N ASN A 474 -14.55 19.63 22.65
CA ASN A 474 -15.00 21.03 22.67
C ASN A 474 -15.46 21.46 24.08
N ILE A 475 -14.68 21.09 25.10
CA ILE A 475 -14.94 21.37 26.51
C ILE A 475 -13.73 22.06 27.15
N LYS A 476 -13.98 22.78 28.25
CA LYS A 476 -12.94 23.54 28.95
C LYS A 476 -12.99 23.27 30.46
N GLY A 477 -11.88 23.49 31.15
CA GLY A 477 -11.80 23.39 32.61
C GLY A 477 -11.56 21.96 33.09
N ARG A 478 -12.10 21.62 34.27
CA ARG A 478 -11.80 20.38 35.00
C ARG A 478 -12.21 19.11 34.26
N ALA A 479 -13.34 19.14 33.54
CA ALA A 479 -13.83 17.98 32.79
C ALA A 479 -12.83 17.51 31.72
N LEU A 480 -12.14 18.44 31.05
CA LEU A 480 -11.09 18.10 30.08
C LEU A 480 -9.90 17.41 30.76
N ASP A 481 -9.50 17.88 31.93
CA ASP A 481 -8.39 17.27 32.68
C ASP A 481 -8.76 15.84 33.08
N GLU A 482 -9.97 15.62 33.57
CA GLU A 482 -10.45 14.28 33.93
C GLU A 482 -10.50 13.32 32.72
N ILE A 483 -10.95 13.79 31.55
CA ILE A 483 -10.95 12.99 30.32
C ILE A 483 -9.53 12.63 29.90
N LEU A 484 -8.61 13.61 29.91
CA LEU A 484 -7.22 13.37 29.57
C LEU A 484 -6.57 12.37 30.54
N GLN A 485 -6.87 12.45 31.84
CA GLN A 485 -6.41 11.46 32.81
C GLN A 485 -6.98 10.06 32.54
N LYS A 486 -8.26 9.95 32.12
CA LYS A 486 -8.85 8.67 31.71
C LYS A 486 -8.20 8.10 30.45
N LEU A 487 -7.86 8.94 29.47
CA LEU A 487 -7.11 8.51 28.28
C LEU A 487 -5.70 8.04 28.63
N VAL A 488 -5.01 8.75 29.54
CA VAL A 488 -3.71 8.33 30.06
C VAL A 488 -3.80 6.96 30.73
N HIS A 489 -4.82 6.75 31.58
CA HIS A 489 -5.07 5.45 32.19
C HIS A 489 -5.28 4.35 31.14
N LEU A 490 -6.15 4.58 30.14
CA LEU A 490 -6.39 3.63 29.05
C LEU A 490 -5.09 3.25 28.32
N VAL A 491 -4.22 4.23 28.04
CA VAL A 491 -2.96 4.01 27.32
C VAL A 491 -1.91 3.35 28.21
N GLN A 492 -2.01 3.45 29.53
CA GLN A 492 -1.04 2.88 30.48
C GLN A 492 -1.50 1.57 31.12
N GLU A 493 -2.72 1.10 30.85
CA GLU A 493 -3.21 -0.21 31.29
C GLU A 493 -2.35 -1.35 30.69
N GLU A 494 -2.01 -2.34 31.53
CA GLU A 494 -1.13 -3.47 31.15
C GLU A 494 -1.75 -4.32 30.02
N ASP A 495 -3.07 -4.48 30.01
CA ASP A 495 -3.83 -5.26 29.02
C ASP A 495 -4.27 -4.43 27.79
N CYS A 496 -3.72 -3.22 27.60
CA CYS A 496 -4.13 -2.35 26.49
C CYS A 496 -3.73 -2.94 25.14
N ALA A 497 -4.69 -3.40 24.35
CA ALA A 497 -4.48 -3.95 23.00
C ALA A 497 -4.27 -2.87 21.92
N LEU A 498 -4.36 -1.58 22.28
CA LEU A 498 -4.37 -0.47 21.34
C LEU A 498 -2.98 -0.26 20.73
N GLN A 499 -2.92 -0.28 19.40
CA GLN A 499 -1.72 -0.05 18.59
C GLN A 499 -1.70 1.35 17.97
N SER A 500 -2.87 1.98 17.78
CA SER A 500 -2.96 3.32 17.22
C SER A 500 -3.97 4.18 17.96
N LEU A 501 -3.57 5.41 18.30
CA LEU A 501 -4.45 6.42 18.87
C LEU A 501 -4.37 7.72 18.05
N SER A 502 -5.50 8.23 17.57
CA SER A 502 -5.60 9.54 16.95
C SER A 502 -6.45 10.49 17.79
N LEU A 503 -5.87 11.66 18.07
CA LEU A 503 -6.52 12.81 18.70
C LEU A 503 -6.42 14.04 17.79
N ALA A 504 -6.39 13.82 16.48
CA ALA A 504 -6.25 14.88 15.49
C ALA A 504 -7.30 15.99 15.67
N ASP A 505 -6.90 17.23 15.43
CA ASP A 505 -7.75 18.42 15.45
C ASP A 505 -8.56 18.64 16.75
N SER A 506 -8.08 18.14 17.89
CA SER A 506 -8.81 18.20 19.17
C SER A 506 -8.57 19.49 19.98
N ARG A 507 -7.68 20.39 19.52
CA ARG A 507 -7.38 21.70 20.15
C ARG A 507 -7.07 21.60 21.65
N LEU A 508 -6.37 20.54 22.07
CA LEU A 508 -6.06 20.26 23.49
C LEU A 508 -5.12 21.30 24.13
N ARG A 509 -4.34 22.03 23.33
CA ARG A 509 -3.35 23.03 23.75
C ARG A 509 -2.38 22.45 24.79
N GLN A 510 -1.84 23.29 25.68
CA GLN A 510 -0.91 22.91 26.73
C GLN A 510 -1.39 21.77 27.65
N ARG A 511 -2.70 21.55 27.79
CA ARG A 511 -3.25 20.45 28.62
C ARG A 511 -3.00 19.07 28.01
N GLY A 512 -2.91 18.99 26.67
CA GLY A 512 -2.55 17.75 25.97
C GLY A 512 -1.15 17.22 26.28
N SER A 513 -0.27 18.06 26.87
CA SER A 513 1.07 17.65 27.29
C SER A 513 1.09 16.49 28.29
N VAL A 514 0.04 16.32 29.09
CA VAL A 514 -0.11 15.20 30.03
C VAL A 514 -0.14 13.87 29.27
N LEU A 515 -0.88 13.82 28.17
CA LEU A 515 -0.93 12.63 27.32
C LEU A 515 0.40 12.40 26.59
N VAL A 516 1.02 13.46 26.07
CA VAL A 516 2.35 13.36 25.44
C VAL A 516 3.37 12.80 26.42
N ASN A 517 3.31 13.20 27.69
CA ASN A 517 4.18 12.65 28.72
C ASN A 517 3.91 11.17 29.00
N ALA A 518 2.63 10.76 29.02
CA ALA A 518 2.24 9.37 29.19
C ALA A 518 2.70 8.47 28.03
N LEU A 519 2.86 9.03 26.82
CA LEU A 519 3.51 8.31 25.72
C LEU A 519 4.94 7.91 26.07
N GLY A 520 5.64 8.61 26.96
CA GLY A 520 7.01 8.22 27.38
C GLY A 520 7.08 6.83 28.02
N SER A 521 6.07 6.45 28.80
CA SER A 521 6.04 5.18 29.54
C SER A 521 5.06 4.15 28.97
N ASN A 522 4.33 4.49 27.91
CA ASN A 522 3.42 3.57 27.24
C ASN A 522 4.18 2.37 26.66
N THR A 523 3.55 1.19 26.62
CA THR A 523 4.14 -0.05 26.09
C THR A 523 3.44 -0.61 24.84
N CYS A 524 2.27 -0.09 24.47
CA CYS A 524 1.39 -0.72 23.49
C CYS A 524 1.30 0.02 22.14
N LEU A 525 1.31 1.36 22.15
CA LEU A 525 1.06 2.17 20.95
C LEU A 525 2.24 2.12 19.99
N ARG A 526 1.91 1.97 18.70
CA ARG A 526 2.84 1.99 17.57
C ARG A 526 2.63 3.22 16.69
N LYS A 527 1.39 3.70 16.59
CA LYS A 527 1.01 4.90 15.83
C LYS A 527 0.29 5.91 16.72
N VAL A 528 0.73 7.16 16.69
CA VAL A 528 0.05 8.23 17.41
C VAL A 528 -0.11 9.44 16.50
N ASP A 529 -1.32 9.97 16.43
CA ASP A 529 -1.62 11.19 15.72
C ASP A 529 -2.08 12.28 16.72
N LEU A 530 -1.23 13.27 16.89
CA LEU A 530 -1.43 14.45 17.74
C LEU A 530 -1.58 15.72 16.90
N SER A 531 -1.85 15.60 15.60
CA SER A 531 -1.96 16.77 14.73
C SER A 531 -3.12 17.70 15.13
N GLY A 532 -3.02 18.99 14.82
CA GLY A 532 -4.13 19.95 15.04
C GLY A 532 -4.46 20.25 16.51
N ASN A 533 -3.53 20.02 17.44
CA ASN A 533 -3.78 20.19 18.87
C ASN A 533 -3.27 21.50 19.46
N LEU A 534 -2.54 22.33 18.70
CA LEU A 534 -1.98 23.61 19.17
C LEU A 534 -1.11 23.45 20.43
N LEU A 535 -0.31 22.39 20.50
CA LEU A 535 0.52 22.08 21.68
C LEU A 535 1.69 23.08 21.88
N GLU A 536 2.08 23.80 20.83
CA GLU A 536 3.20 24.75 20.78
C GLU A 536 4.55 24.13 21.21
N ASP A 537 5.58 24.96 21.39
CA ASP A 537 6.92 24.51 21.78
C ASP A 537 7.00 23.71 23.09
N PRO A 538 6.24 24.00 24.15
CA PRO A 538 6.25 23.17 25.34
C PRO A 538 5.75 21.74 25.04
N GLY A 539 4.76 21.60 24.16
CA GLY A 539 4.30 20.31 23.66
C GLY A 539 5.38 19.57 22.88
N ALA A 540 6.08 20.26 21.97
CA ALA A 540 7.20 19.69 21.22
C ALA A 540 8.33 19.22 22.14
N LYS A 541 8.64 19.98 23.18
CA LYS A 541 9.62 19.62 24.21
C LYS A 541 9.19 18.42 25.06
N MET A 542 7.90 18.29 25.34
CA MET A 542 7.39 17.10 26.03
C MET A 542 7.43 15.87 25.11
N LEU A 543 7.11 16.04 23.82
CA LEU A 543 7.26 14.97 22.83
C LEU A 543 8.72 14.55 22.69
N SER A 544 9.65 15.51 22.68
CA SER A 544 11.08 15.24 22.61
C SER A 544 11.55 14.39 23.81
N LYS A 545 11.03 14.65 25.01
CA LYS A 545 11.28 13.83 26.20
C LYS A 545 10.62 12.45 26.11
N ALA A 546 9.37 12.38 25.67
CA ALA A 546 8.65 11.12 25.50
C ALA A 546 9.39 10.20 24.51
N LEU A 547 9.88 10.74 23.40
CA LEU A 547 10.67 10.02 22.40
C LEU A 547 12.04 9.54 22.92
N GLN A 548 12.60 10.16 23.97
CA GLN A 548 13.84 9.71 24.61
C GLN A 548 13.62 8.55 25.58
N ILE A 549 12.43 8.48 26.20
CA ILE A 549 12.10 7.48 27.24
C ILE A 549 11.43 6.26 26.64
N ASN A 550 10.50 6.46 25.71
CA ASN A 550 9.68 5.38 25.21
C ASN A 550 10.55 4.36 24.46
N THR A 551 10.53 3.11 24.92
CA THR A 551 11.20 1.90 24.36
C THR A 551 10.24 0.89 23.73
N THR A 552 8.98 1.24 23.53
CA THR A 552 7.92 0.39 22.96
C THR A 552 7.23 1.00 21.74
N LEU A 553 7.51 2.27 21.46
CA LEU A 553 7.69 2.94 20.17
C LEU A 553 9.03 2.53 19.53
N VAL A 554 9.62 1.39 19.94
CA VAL A 554 11.01 1.01 19.64
C VAL A 554 11.25 -0.47 19.22
N SER A 555 10.31 -1.42 19.38
CA SER A 555 10.48 -2.88 19.07
C SER A 555 9.62 -3.56 17.97
N ALA A 556 8.91 -2.85 17.07
CA ALA A 556 7.98 -3.45 16.09
C ALA A 556 8.04 -2.71 14.74
N PRO A 557 7.79 -3.38 13.59
CA PRO A 557 8.25 -2.95 12.26
C PRO A 557 7.54 -1.75 11.62
N PHE A 558 6.53 -1.14 12.26
CA PHE A 558 5.83 0.04 11.71
C PHE A 558 5.46 1.02 12.83
N ARG A 559 6.15 2.17 12.91
CA ARG A 559 5.98 3.15 14.00
C ARG A 559 5.91 4.57 13.45
N SER A 560 4.83 5.29 13.79
CA SER A 560 4.49 6.58 13.19
C SER A 560 4.00 7.60 14.22
N VAL A 561 4.63 8.77 14.28
CA VAL A 561 4.13 9.91 15.05
C VAL A 561 3.78 11.04 14.08
N THR A 562 2.51 11.43 14.05
CA THR A 562 2.02 12.58 13.26
C THR A 562 1.74 13.74 14.21
N TRP A 563 2.30 14.91 13.92
CA TRP A 563 2.26 16.07 14.84
C TRP A 563 2.17 17.42 14.14
N ASP A 564 1.66 17.46 12.90
CA ASP A 564 1.46 18.72 12.16
C ASP A 564 0.36 19.61 12.78
N ARG A 565 0.33 20.90 12.43
CA ARG A 565 -0.65 21.89 12.92
C ARG A 565 -0.65 22.01 14.45
N ASN A 566 0.52 22.01 15.07
CA ASN A 566 0.70 22.21 16.50
C ASN A 566 1.27 23.58 16.86
N ASN A 567 1.48 24.47 15.89
CA ASN A 567 2.17 25.75 16.06
C ASN A 567 3.60 25.57 16.60
N THR A 568 4.27 24.50 16.17
CA THR A 568 5.66 24.24 16.54
C THR A 568 6.57 25.26 15.87
N THR A 569 7.40 25.95 16.65
CA THR A 569 8.33 26.95 16.12
C THR A 569 9.71 26.32 15.86
N PRO A 570 10.69 27.05 15.28
CA PRO A 570 12.04 26.53 15.08
C PRO A 570 12.69 26.00 16.36
N THR A 571 12.37 26.56 17.53
CA THR A 571 12.87 26.06 18.83
C THR A 571 12.29 24.71 19.20
N GLY A 572 10.99 24.49 18.99
CA GLY A 572 10.36 23.18 19.19
C GLY A 572 10.92 22.11 18.26
N PHE A 573 11.18 22.44 16.99
CA PHE A 573 11.85 21.53 16.05
C PHE A 573 13.27 21.19 16.48
N GLN A 574 14.03 22.16 17.00
CA GLN A 574 15.37 21.91 17.52
C GLN A 574 15.35 20.99 18.73
N ASP A 575 14.36 21.09 19.61
CA ASP A 575 14.23 20.21 20.77
C ASP A 575 13.98 18.75 20.35
N VAL A 576 13.11 18.53 19.36
CA VAL A 576 12.90 17.19 18.78
C VAL A 576 14.12 16.70 18.01
N ALA A 577 14.77 17.54 17.21
CA ALA A 577 16.02 17.20 16.54
C ALA A 577 17.11 16.79 17.54
N ARG A 578 17.24 17.52 18.66
CA ARG A 578 18.21 17.24 19.72
C ARG A 578 17.91 15.90 20.40
N ALA A 579 16.64 15.59 20.62
CA ALA A 579 16.21 14.30 21.16
C ALA A 579 16.57 13.12 20.24
N LEU A 580 16.53 13.32 18.93
CA LEU A 580 16.86 12.28 17.95
C LEU A 580 18.37 12.15 17.67
N GLU A 581 19.15 13.25 17.78
CA GLU A 581 20.59 13.30 17.45
C GLU A 581 21.57 13.19 18.63
N GLN A 582 21.34 13.90 19.74
CA GLN A 582 22.39 14.27 20.71
C GLN A 582 22.32 13.55 22.05
N SER A 583 21.45 12.54 22.19
CA SER A 583 21.38 11.81 23.45
C SER A 583 22.31 10.59 23.44
N PRO A 584 23.04 10.29 24.54
CA PRO A 584 23.62 8.96 24.77
C PRO A 584 22.55 7.84 24.80
N THR A 585 21.26 8.23 24.81
CA THR A 585 20.05 7.44 24.57
C THR A 585 19.32 7.90 23.30
N SER A 586 20.02 8.03 22.16
CA SER A 586 19.38 8.43 20.90
C SER A 586 18.27 7.45 20.51
N ASN A 587 17.12 7.95 20.04
CA ASN A 587 16.05 7.10 19.53
C ASN A 587 16.47 6.51 18.17
N PHE A 588 16.82 5.22 18.15
CA PHE A 588 17.28 4.51 16.96
C PHE A 588 16.16 3.80 16.17
N THR A 589 14.90 4.02 16.55
CA THR A 589 13.83 3.08 16.22
C THR A 589 12.55 3.72 15.71
N LEU A 590 12.37 5.04 15.88
CA LEU A 590 11.35 5.78 15.16
C LEU A 590 11.71 5.78 13.66
N GLN A 591 10.88 5.12 12.85
CA GLN A 591 11.13 4.93 11.42
C GLN A 591 10.40 5.97 10.57
N TYR A 592 9.20 6.37 10.99
CA TYR A 592 8.34 7.25 10.22
C TYR A 592 7.82 8.40 11.10
N MET A 593 8.09 9.62 10.66
CA MET A 593 7.56 10.84 11.27
C MET A 593 7.29 11.81 10.12
N PRO A 594 6.03 11.96 9.67
CA PRO A 594 5.69 12.89 8.60
C PRO A 594 6.20 14.30 8.90
N LEU A 595 6.71 14.96 7.87
CA LEU A 595 7.09 16.37 7.97
C LEU A 595 5.83 17.19 8.28
N PRO A 596 5.82 17.98 9.36
CA PRO A 596 4.67 18.82 9.68
C PRO A 596 4.68 20.06 8.80
N LEU A 597 4.17 19.91 7.56
CA LEU A 597 4.30 20.92 6.51
C LEU A 597 3.69 22.27 6.90
N SER A 598 2.57 22.27 7.64
CA SER A 598 1.94 23.53 8.10
C SER A 598 2.84 24.28 9.08
N ASP A 599 3.33 23.58 10.11
CA ASP A 599 4.21 24.18 11.12
C ASP A 599 5.58 24.56 10.53
N VAL A 600 6.13 23.73 9.65
CA VAL A 600 7.38 24.02 8.92
C VAL A 600 7.25 25.26 8.07
N THR A 601 6.15 25.41 7.31
CA THR A 601 5.93 26.60 6.47
C THR A 601 5.90 27.87 7.33
N GLN A 602 5.27 27.81 8.51
CA GLN A 602 5.23 28.94 9.44
C GLN A 602 6.59 29.22 10.09
N ALA A 603 7.30 28.19 10.54
CA ALA A 603 8.63 28.29 11.15
C ALA A 603 9.70 28.76 10.14
N TYR A 604 9.61 28.32 8.89
CA TYR A 604 10.53 28.71 7.83
C TYR A 604 10.43 30.20 7.50
N ARG A 605 9.23 30.79 7.59
CA ARG A 605 9.04 32.25 7.43
C ARG A 605 9.71 33.06 8.54
N SER A 606 9.83 32.52 9.75
CA SER A 606 10.42 33.25 10.89
C SER A 606 11.93 33.03 11.01
N ALA A 607 12.41 31.79 10.85
CA ALA A 607 13.84 31.47 10.87
C ALA A 607 14.15 30.28 9.93
N PRO A 608 14.43 30.52 8.63
CA PRO A 608 14.61 29.46 7.64
C PRO A 608 15.79 28.55 7.96
N GLU A 609 16.96 29.12 8.26
CA GLU A 609 18.19 28.36 8.55
C GLU A 609 18.05 27.43 9.76
N LYS A 610 17.47 27.91 10.85
CA LYS A 610 17.26 27.13 12.08
C LYS A 610 16.28 25.98 11.87
N THR A 611 15.23 26.23 11.07
CA THR A 611 14.19 25.25 10.75
C THR A 611 14.75 24.16 9.84
N GLU A 612 15.43 24.55 8.77
CA GLU A 612 16.10 23.62 7.85
C GLU A 612 17.10 22.75 8.61
N GLN A 613 17.96 23.36 9.42
CA GLN A 613 18.93 22.61 10.22
C GLN A 613 18.24 21.58 11.12
N ALA A 614 17.18 21.94 11.83
CA ALA A 614 16.45 21.01 12.67
C ALA A 614 15.78 19.87 11.88
N LEU A 615 15.17 20.18 10.72
CA LEU A 615 14.52 19.18 9.87
C LEU A 615 15.50 18.20 9.24
N THR A 616 16.63 18.68 8.72
CA THR A 616 17.65 17.79 8.16
C THR A 616 18.18 16.84 9.22
N LYS A 617 18.35 17.32 10.46
CA LYS A 617 18.76 16.51 11.61
C LYS A 617 17.72 15.43 11.95
N ILE A 618 16.44 15.79 12.00
CA ILE A 618 15.34 14.84 12.20
C ILE A 618 15.32 13.78 11.08
N GLN A 619 15.36 14.21 9.80
CA GLN A 619 15.34 13.32 8.65
C GLN A 619 16.55 12.38 8.61
N ARG A 620 17.77 12.88 8.90
CA ARG A 620 18.96 12.04 9.00
C ARG A 620 18.83 11.01 10.11
N ALA A 621 18.27 11.37 11.27
CA ALA A 621 18.02 10.43 12.34
C ALA A 621 17.00 9.35 11.94
N LEU A 622 15.90 9.71 11.27
CA LEU A 622 14.91 8.74 10.76
C LEU A 622 15.50 7.83 9.68
N LEU A 623 16.31 8.36 8.77
CA LEU A 623 16.99 7.58 7.73
C LEU A 623 18.00 6.60 8.34
N ARG A 624 18.80 7.06 9.32
CA ARG A 624 19.68 6.20 10.12
C ARG A 624 18.88 5.06 10.71
N ASN A 625 17.75 5.34 11.36
CA ASN A 625 16.91 4.34 12.02
C ASN A 625 16.34 3.29 11.05
N ASN A 626 16.04 3.68 9.80
CA ASN A 626 15.65 2.75 8.74
C ASN A 626 16.84 1.91 8.21
N GLN A 627 18.07 2.39 8.36
CA GLN A 627 19.30 1.71 7.90
C GLN A 627 20.00 0.89 9.02
N THR A 628 19.78 1.20 10.29
CA THR A 628 20.41 0.54 11.45
C THR A 628 19.59 -0.63 11.99
N GLN A 629 19.64 -1.78 11.32
CA GLN A 629 19.49 -3.08 12.00
C GLN A 629 20.79 -3.54 12.70
N ARG A 630 21.87 -2.72 12.72
CA ARG A 630 23.26 -3.19 12.93
C ARG A 630 24.03 -2.78 14.21
N PHE A 631 23.52 -2.03 15.20
CA PHE A 631 24.32 -1.65 16.41
C PHE A 631 23.41 -1.37 17.64
N SER A 632 23.69 -1.68 18.92
CA SER A 632 24.69 -2.49 19.65
C SER A 632 24.07 -2.89 21.01
N GLN A 633 23.89 -4.19 21.26
CA GLN A 633 23.24 -4.77 22.45
C GLN A 633 23.86 -4.38 23.82
N LYS A 634 25.10 -3.87 23.86
CA LYS A 634 25.79 -3.49 25.11
C LYS A 634 25.15 -2.29 25.84
N GLN A 635 24.37 -1.44 25.15
CA GLN A 635 23.72 -0.28 25.78
C GLN A 635 22.32 -0.58 26.32
N ALA A 636 21.56 -1.47 25.67
CA ALA A 636 20.29 -1.98 26.21
C ALA A 636 20.52 -2.72 27.55
N LEU A 637 21.64 -3.42 27.65
CA LEU A 637 22.08 -4.15 28.83
C LEU A 637 22.42 -3.22 30.03
N ARG A 638 22.95 -2.02 29.77
CA ARG A 638 23.20 -0.99 30.80
C ARG A 638 21.92 -0.28 31.27
N LEU A 639 20.94 -0.12 30.38
CA LEU A 639 19.63 0.46 30.70
C LEU A 639 18.78 -0.49 31.55
N HIS A 640 18.80 -1.79 31.25
CA HIS A 640 18.16 -2.82 32.08
C HIS A 640 18.80 -2.88 33.50
N GLN A 641 20.13 -2.73 33.58
CA GLN A 641 20.87 -2.59 34.85
C GLN A 641 20.38 -1.43 35.73
N GLY A 642 20.07 -0.28 35.13
CA GLY A 642 19.57 0.91 35.85
C GLY A 642 18.11 0.81 36.31
N LEU A 643 17.28 0.04 35.58
CA LEU A 643 15.86 -0.18 35.91
C LEU A 643 15.69 -1.25 36.99
N VAL A 644 16.41 -2.38 36.88
CA VAL A 644 16.38 -3.47 37.88
C VAL A 644 16.92 -2.98 39.23
N THR A 645 17.89 -2.07 39.25
CA THR A 645 18.40 -1.46 40.50
C THR A 645 17.45 -0.44 41.14
N SER A 646 16.35 -0.08 40.48
CA SER A 646 15.37 0.93 40.94
C SER A 646 14.03 0.36 41.43
N THR A 647 13.86 -0.97 41.40
CA THR A 647 12.62 -1.63 41.82
C THR A 647 12.35 -1.42 43.32
N ALA A 648 11.06 -1.34 43.69
CA ALA A 648 10.61 -1.14 45.07
C ALA A 648 11.16 -2.21 46.02
N GLU A 649 11.36 -3.44 45.54
CA GLU A 649 11.92 -4.58 46.28
C GLU A 649 13.38 -4.35 46.71
N LEU A 650 14.23 -3.79 45.84
CA LEU A 650 15.63 -3.47 46.16
C LEU A 650 15.73 -2.31 47.16
N GLN A 651 14.81 -1.34 47.10
CA GLN A 651 14.71 -0.28 48.13
C GLN A 651 14.23 -0.82 49.48
N VAL A 652 13.29 -1.77 49.47
CA VAL A 652 12.81 -2.47 50.67
C VAL A 652 13.91 -3.34 51.27
N MET A 653 14.69 -4.04 50.44
CA MET A 653 15.86 -4.81 50.82
C MET A 653 16.92 -3.92 51.46
N GLU A 654 17.26 -2.75 50.89
CA GLU A 654 18.21 -1.81 51.51
C GLU A 654 17.74 -1.32 52.89
N ARG A 655 16.44 -0.99 53.04
CA ARG A 655 15.88 -0.58 54.35
C ARG A 655 15.94 -1.71 55.37
N LEU A 656 15.64 -2.95 54.97
CA LEU A 656 15.72 -4.14 55.82
C LEU A 656 17.18 -4.44 56.21
N CYS A 657 18.12 -4.36 55.28
CA CYS A 657 19.55 -4.55 55.56
C CYS A 657 20.07 -3.54 56.59
N VAL A 658 19.67 -2.26 56.49
CA VAL A 658 20.06 -1.23 57.48
C VAL A 658 19.49 -1.54 58.86
N ARG A 659 18.22 -1.97 58.95
CA ARG A 659 17.57 -2.33 60.23
C ARG A 659 18.21 -3.57 60.86
N LEU A 660 18.45 -4.62 60.08
CA LEU A 660 19.10 -5.84 60.55
C LEU A 660 20.54 -5.56 61.00
N GLN A 661 21.26 -4.69 60.28
CA GLN A 661 22.63 -4.31 60.64
C GLN A 661 22.69 -3.45 61.92
N GLN A 662 21.68 -2.63 62.19
CA GLN A 662 21.54 -1.93 63.48
C GLN A 662 21.33 -2.92 64.64
N GLN A 663 20.48 -3.93 64.44
CA GLN A 663 20.17 -4.96 65.44
C GLN A 663 21.36 -5.87 65.76
N VAL A 664 22.09 -6.29 64.72
CA VAL A 664 23.34 -7.05 64.84
C VAL A 664 24.41 -6.23 65.58
N CYS A 665 24.41 -4.89 65.46
CA CYS A 665 25.33 -4.03 66.21
C CYS A 665 24.96 -3.90 67.69
N THR A 666 23.67 -3.89 68.04
CA THR A 666 23.19 -3.85 69.45
C THR A 666 23.43 -5.16 70.20
N LEU A 667 23.46 -6.30 69.50
CA LEU A 667 23.70 -7.64 70.09
C LEU A 667 25.19 -7.99 70.23
N LYS A 668 26.11 -7.02 70.11
CA LYS A 668 27.56 -7.24 70.29
C LYS A 668 27.87 -7.57 71.77
N GLY A 669 27.82 -8.85 72.11
CA GLY A 669 28.20 -9.39 73.43
C GLY A 669 27.27 -10.46 74.02
N CYS A 670 26.20 -10.89 73.31
CA CYS A 670 25.28 -11.93 73.77
C CYS A 670 25.71 -13.35 73.34
N GLU A 671 25.29 -14.38 74.08
CA GLU A 671 25.65 -15.80 73.87
C GLU A 671 25.01 -16.45 72.61
N GLU A 672 24.14 -15.74 71.88
CA GLU A 672 23.51 -16.22 70.64
C GLU A 672 24.37 -15.93 69.40
N GLU A 673 25.57 -16.52 69.38
CA GLU A 673 26.57 -16.28 68.32
C GLU A 673 26.12 -16.80 66.94
N GLU A 674 25.28 -17.85 66.91
CA GLU A 674 24.83 -18.53 65.69
C GLU A 674 23.80 -17.72 64.87
N GLU A 675 22.82 -17.09 65.52
CA GLU A 675 21.81 -16.26 64.86
C GLU A 675 22.41 -14.94 64.33
N VAL A 676 23.32 -14.36 65.10
CA VAL A 676 24.08 -13.16 64.70
C VAL A 676 25.00 -13.46 63.52
N GLN A 677 25.60 -14.64 63.46
CA GLN A 677 26.44 -15.05 62.34
C GLN A 677 25.62 -15.30 61.07
N THR A 678 24.45 -15.93 61.21
CA THR A 678 23.50 -16.16 60.10
C THR A 678 23.01 -14.83 59.51
N ALA A 679 22.64 -13.87 60.36
CA ALA A 679 22.25 -12.52 59.94
C ALA A 679 23.38 -11.76 59.22
N ARG A 680 24.64 -11.93 59.64
CA ARG A 680 25.80 -11.34 58.94
C ARG A 680 26.03 -11.96 57.57
N GLN A 681 25.80 -13.26 57.43
CA GLN A 681 25.92 -13.97 56.15
C GLN A 681 24.86 -13.50 55.16
N ILE A 682 23.60 -13.39 55.59
CA ILE A 682 22.49 -12.88 54.75
C ILE A 682 22.74 -11.42 54.33
N LEU A 683 23.27 -10.57 55.23
CA LEU A 683 23.67 -9.19 54.88
C LEU A 683 24.77 -9.12 53.83
N LYS A 684 25.67 -10.12 53.80
CA LYS A 684 26.72 -10.22 52.79
C LYS A 684 26.13 -10.62 51.43
N GLU A 685 25.27 -11.64 51.41
CA GLU A 685 24.60 -12.11 50.20
C GLU A 685 23.67 -11.03 49.60
N ALA A 686 22.97 -10.26 50.43
CA ALA A 686 22.17 -9.11 50.00
C ALA A 686 23.00 -7.95 49.39
N ARG A 687 24.28 -7.83 49.75
CA ARG A 687 25.19 -6.85 49.11
C ARG A 687 25.73 -7.38 47.79
N ASP A 688 26.08 -8.66 47.76
CA ASP A 688 26.64 -9.33 46.59
C ASP A 688 25.59 -9.54 45.48
N SER A 689 24.30 -9.61 45.82
CA SER A 689 23.18 -9.71 44.86
C SER A 689 23.12 -8.55 43.85
N ARG A 690 23.67 -7.37 44.20
CA ARG A 690 23.77 -6.20 43.29
C ARG A 690 24.67 -6.47 42.08
N ALA A 691 25.63 -7.38 42.22
CA ALA A 691 26.56 -7.78 41.16
C ALA A 691 26.10 -9.02 40.39
N LEU A 692 25.03 -9.70 40.84
CA LEU A 692 24.58 -10.98 40.30
C LEU A 692 24.08 -10.87 38.85
N TYR A 693 23.14 -9.96 38.58
CA TYR A 693 22.62 -9.71 37.24
C TYR A 693 23.72 -9.29 36.24
N PRO A 694 24.60 -8.30 36.54
CA PRO A 694 25.74 -7.97 35.71
C PRO A 694 26.63 -9.18 35.36
N SER A 695 26.94 -10.01 36.37
CA SER A 695 27.86 -11.14 36.23
C SER A 695 27.26 -12.27 35.38
N LEU A 696 25.97 -12.55 35.55
CA LEU A 696 25.26 -13.54 34.75
C LEU A 696 25.08 -13.10 33.30
N CYS A 697 24.82 -11.82 33.05
CA CYS A 697 24.80 -11.28 31.69
C CYS A 697 26.17 -11.35 31.01
N GLU A 698 27.26 -11.03 31.73
CA GLU A 698 28.61 -11.14 31.21
C GLU A 698 28.96 -12.59 30.88
N LEU A 699 28.62 -13.53 31.77
CA LEU A 699 28.80 -14.96 31.54
C LEU A 699 28.02 -15.45 30.31
N ALA A 700 26.74 -15.07 30.17
CA ALA A 700 25.90 -15.44 29.04
C ALA A 700 26.43 -14.88 27.70
N HIS A 701 27.10 -13.73 27.73
CA HIS A 701 27.73 -13.12 26.57
C HIS A 701 29.06 -13.80 26.19
N VAL A 702 29.93 -14.08 27.17
CA VAL A 702 31.22 -14.75 26.98
C VAL A 702 31.04 -16.15 26.38
N LEU A 703 30.00 -16.87 26.79
CA LEU A 703 29.70 -18.21 26.27
C LEU A 703 29.08 -18.21 24.85
N SER A 704 28.80 -17.03 24.26
CA SER A 704 28.05 -16.91 22.99
C SER A 704 28.90 -16.58 21.76
N VAL A 705 30.17 -16.21 21.91
CA VAL A 705 30.95 -15.54 20.86
C VAL A 705 31.21 -16.43 19.63
N ASP A 706 31.21 -17.76 19.79
CA ASP A 706 31.27 -18.74 18.69
C ASP A 706 30.43 -20.00 18.98
N GLY A 707 29.11 -19.81 19.11
CA GLY A 707 28.18 -20.91 19.38
C GLY A 707 27.98 -21.90 18.20
N PRO A 708 27.47 -23.11 18.48
CA PRO A 708 27.23 -24.17 17.48
C PRO A 708 26.28 -23.75 16.35
N VAL A 709 25.38 -22.80 16.62
CA VAL A 709 24.46 -22.22 15.63
C VAL A 709 25.22 -21.52 14.50
N LYS A 710 26.21 -20.68 14.83
CA LYS A 710 27.01 -19.94 13.84
C LYS A 710 27.82 -20.91 12.98
N GLN A 711 28.40 -21.95 13.58
CA GLN A 711 29.13 -23.00 12.85
C GLN A 711 28.22 -23.76 11.87
N ARG A 712 26.98 -24.06 12.28
CA ARG A 712 26.01 -24.75 11.43
C ARG A 712 25.51 -23.89 10.27
N LEU A 713 25.30 -22.60 10.52
CA LEU A 713 24.93 -21.63 9.48
C LEU A 713 26.06 -21.42 8.47
N ASP A 714 27.33 -21.46 8.91
CA ASP A 714 28.48 -21.33 8.01
C ASP A 714 28.64 -22.57 7.12
N THR A 715 28.35 -23.76 7.65
CA THR A 715 28.29 -25.00 6.84
C THR A 715 27.16 -24.96 5.81
N LEU A 716 25.97 -24.50 6.21
CA LEU A 716 24.82 -24.29 5.32
C LEU A 716 25.09 -23.26 4.22
N ALA A 717 25.77 -22.15 4.55
CA ALA A 717 26.18 -21.16 3.56
C ALA A 717 27.11 -21.75 2.50
N GLY A 718 28.01 -22.66 2.90
CA GLY A 718 28.88 -23.40 1.99
C GLY A 718 28.12 -24.38 1.07
N GLU A 719 27.10 -25.05 1.59
CA GLU A 719 26.24 -25.95 0.81
C GLU A 719 25.37 -25.18 -0.19
N LEU A 720 24.76 -24.07 0.25
CA LEU A 720 23.95 -23.19 -0.58
C LEU A 720 24.76 -22.51 -1.68
N ALA A 721 25.99 -22.07 -1.39
CA ALA A 721 26.87 -21.53 -2.41
C ALA A 721 27.17 -22.57 -3.51
N LYS A 722 27.43 -23.83 -3.14
CA LYS A 722 27.64 -24.91 -4.12
C LYS A 722 26.39 -25.23 -4.95
N ALA A 723 25.21 -25.18 -4.33
CA ALA A 723 23.95 -25.39 -5.04
C ALA A 723 23.68 -24.25 -6.03
N ALA A 724 23.89 -23.01 -5.59
CA ALA A 724 23.68 -21.84 -6.41
C ALA A 724 24.72 -21.72 -7.54
N ASP A 725 25.98 -22.12 -7.31
CA ASP A 725 26.99 -22.23 -8.37
C ASP A 725 26.55 -23.25 -9.44
N LYS A 726 25.95 -24.38 -9.05
CA LYS A 726 25.40 -25.37 -10.01
C LYS A 726 24.22 -24.83 -10.79
N GLU A 727 23.28 -24.15 -10.15
CA GLU A 727 22.15 -23.52 -10.84
C GLU A 727 22.64 -22.44 -11.82
N LEU A 728 23.58 -21.62 -11.39
CA LEU A 728 24.18 -20.58 -12.23
C LEU A 728 24.92 -21.18 -13.42
N GLN A 729 25.62 -22.31 -13.24
CA GLN A 729 26.28 -23.01 -14.33
C GLN A 729 25.29 -23.47 -15.39
N VAL A 730 24.15 -24.06 -15.00
CA VAL A 730 23.07 -24.46 -15.93
C VAL A 730 22.50 -23.24 -16.69
N VAL A 731 22.32 -22.12 -16.00
CA VAL A 731 21.83 -20.87 -16.62
C VAL A 731 22.85 -20.30 -17.59
N VAL A 732 24.13 -20.22 -17.20
CA VAL A 732 25.21 -19.71 -18.06
C VAL A 732 25.43 -20.63 -19.26
N ASP A 733 25.38 -21.95 -19.10
CA ASP A 733 25.46 -22.90 -20.22
C ASP A 733 24.30 -22.71 -21.20
N SER A 734 23.08 -22.47 -20.69
CA SER A 734 21.90 -22.16 -21.52
C SER A 734 22.06 -20.81 -22.24
N MET A 735 22.59 -19.78 -21.56
CA MET A 735 22.88 -18.47 -22.15
C MET A 735 23.97 -18.57 -23.23
N VAL A 736 25.05 -19.32 -22.98
CA VAL A 736 26.12 -19.57 -23.95
C VAL A 736 25.58 -20.34 -25.16
N SER A 737 24.68 -21.31 -24.95
CA SER A 737 23.97 -22.00 -26.03
C SER A 737 23.13 -21.03 -26.86
N LEU A 738 22.33 -20.18 -26.20
CA LEU A 738 21.52 -19.16 -26.87
C LEU A 738 22.39 -18.14 -27.62
N CYS A 739 23.54 -17.74 -27.08
CA CYS A 739 24.50 -16.89 -27.78
C CYS A 739 25.08 -17.57 -29.03
N ARG A 740 25.32 -18.89 -29.00
CA ARG A 740 25.75 -19.65 -30.19
C ARG A 740 24.66 -19.71 -31.25
N GLU A 741 23.40 -19.83 -30.85
CA GLU A 741 22.23 -19.83 -31.75
C GLU A 741 21.98 -18.45 -32.37
N LEU A 742 22.01 -17.38 -31.57
CA LEU A 742 21.73 -16.02 -32.02
C LEU A 742 22.91 -15.37 -32.77
N CYS A 743 24.16 -15.71 -32.44
CA CYS A 743 25.37 -15.05 -32.97
C CYS A 743 26.52 -16.03 -33.28
N PRO A 744 26.37 -16.96 -34.25
CA PRO A 744 27.32 -18.05 -34.50
C PRO A 744 28.72 -17.57 -34.96
N MET A 745 28.78 -16.52 -35.77
CA MET A 745 30.05 -15.96 -36.27
C MET A 745 30.87 -15.29 -35.15
N SER A 746 30.21 -14.57 -34.25
CA SER A 746 30.87 -13.89 -33.12
C SER A 746 31.28 -14.88 -32.03
N CYS A 747 30.46 -15.90 -31.74
CA CYS A 747 30.78 -16.94 -30.76
C CYS A 747 31.95 -17.82 -31.22
N SER A 748 32.04 -18.16 -32.51
CA SER A 748 33.18 -18.92 -33.05
C SER A 748 34.49 -18.12 -33.06
N ALA A 749 34.42 -16.80 -33.21
CA ALA A 749 35.56 -15.92 -32.99
C ALA A 749 35.94 -15.82 -31.50
N ALA A 750 34.94 -15.74 -30.61
CA ALA A 750 35.12 -15.67 -29.16
C ALA A 750 35.66 -16.98 -28.54
N GLU A 751 35.41 -18.14 -29.15
CA GLU A 751 36.03 -19.42 -28.74
C GLU A 751 37.56 -19.44 -28.92
N ARG A 752 38.12 -18.56 -29.76
CA ARG A 752 39.57 -18.40 -29.95
C ARG A 752 40.23 -17.45 -28.93
N LEU A 753 39.43 -16.81 -28.07
CA LEU A 753 39.94 -16.00 -26.96
C LEU A 753 40.50 -16.91 -25.86
N ASN A 754 41.38 -16.37 -25.03
CA ASN A 754 41.91 -17.08 -23.88
C ASN A 754 41.58 -16.28 -22.60
N PRO A 755 40.67 -16.75 -21.75
CA PRO A 755 40.05 -18.08 -21.77
C PRO A 755 38.92 -18.20 -22.83
N PRO A 756 38.62 -19.42 -23.35
CA PRO A 756 37.62 -19.61 -24.41
C PRO A 756 36.21 -19.28 -23.91
N PHE A 757 35.33 -18.78 -24.79
CA PHE A 757 33.95 -18.40 -24.44
C PHE A 757 33.16 -19.52 -23.71
N SER A 758 33.44 -20.78 -24.04
CA SER A 758 32.86 -21.97 -23.39
C SER A 758 33.28 -22.17 -21.92
N SER A 759 34.40 -21.57 -21.49
CA SER A 759 34.89 -21.65 -20.11
C SER A 759 34.29 -20.60 -19.17
N ILE A 760 33.43 -19.71 -19.67
CA ILE A 760 32.75 -18.71 -18.82
C ILE A 760 31.90 -19.41 -17.76
N SER A 761 31.25 -20.54 -18.09
CA SER A 761 30.43 -21.29 -17.12
C SER A 761 31.23 -21.88 -15.96
N GLU A 762 32.55 -22.07 -16.12
CA GLU A 762 33.46 -22.51 -15.05
C GLU A 762 34.00 -21.34 -14.22
N GLN A 763 33.85 -20.10 -14.68
CA GLN A 763 34.39 -18.88 -14.04
C GLN A 763 33.34 -18.07 -13.28
N VAL A 764 32.05 -18.27 -13.58
CA VAL A 764 30.98 -17.60 -12.83
C VAL A 764 30.70 -18.38 -11.54
N SER A 765 31.00 -17.76 -10.41
CA SER A 765 30.60 -18.25 -9.10
C SER A 765 29.92 -17.14 -8.33
N ILE A 766 28.93 -17.50 -7.51
CA ILE A 766 28.31 -16.52 -6.63
C ILE A 766 29.32 -16.20 -5.52
N PRO A 767 29.57 -14.92 -5.21
CA PRO A 767 30.45 -14.57 -4.11
C PRO A 767 29.95 -15.23 -2.82
N ARG A 768 30.72 -16.19 -2.29
CA ARG A 768 30.39 -16.89 -1.05
C ARG A 768 30.14 -15.93 0.11
N ALA A 769 30.82 -14.78 0.08
CA ALA A 769 30.60 -13.69 1.01
C ALA A 769 29.16 -13.15 0.97
N SER A 770 28.52 -13.05 -0.20
CA SER A 770 27.15 -12.51 -0.33
C SER A 770 26.10 -13.47 0.23
N ILE A 771 26.20 -14.77 -0.07
CA ILE A 771 25.30 -15.80 0.49
C ILE A 771 25.51 -15.93 2.00
N ARG A 772 26.77 -15.96 2.43
CA ARG A 772 27.12 -15.96 3.85
C ARG A 772 26.57 -14.72 4.54
N ASN A 773 26.72 -13.54 3.96
CA ASN A 773 26.20 -12.31 4.54
C ASN A 773 24.67 -12.33 4.60
N ALA A 774 23.96 -12.80 3.57
CA ALA A 774 22.50 -12.89 3.60
C ALA A 774 21.97 -13.85 4.69
N LEU A 775 22.59 -15.02 4.84
CA LEU A 775 22.26 -15.99 5.90
C LEU A 775 22.65 -15.48 7.29
N MET A 776 23.81 -14.84 7.40
CA MET A 776 24.31 -14.32 8.67
C MET A 776 23.63 -13.01 9.10
N GLU A 777 23.11 -12.22 8.16
CA GLU A 777 22.36 -10.98 8.44
C GLU A 777 20.89 -11.24 8.78
N ARG A 778 20.25 -12.26 8.20
CA ARG A 778 18.81 -12.47 8.46
C ARG A 778 18.58 -13.64 9.39
N ALA A 779 19.02 -14.83 9.00
CA ALA A 779 18.75 -16.03 9.78
C ALA A 779 19.57 -16.10 11.07
N ALA A 780 20.86 -15.75 11.03
CA ALA A 780 21.67 -15.75 12.25
C ALA A 780 21.24 -14.62 13.20
N GLU A 781 20.86 -13.45 12.69
CA GLU A 781 20.37 -12.35 13.53
C GLU A 781 19.05 -12.69 14.21
N ASP A 782 18.08 -13.29 13.50
CA ASP A 782 16.80 -13.66 14.09
C ASP A 782 16.95 -14.79 15.12
N ILE A 783 17.77 -15.81 14.83
CA ILE A 783 18.03 -16.90 15.79
C ILE A 783 18.80 -16.38 17.01
N ASN A 784 19.81 -15.53 16.82
CA ASN A 784 20.53 -14.93 17.94
C ASN A 784 19.64 -13.97 18.73
N ARG A 785 18.72 -13.23 18.10
CA ARG A 785 17.75 -12.37 18.78
C ARG A 785 16.84 -13.19 19.69
N ALA A 786 16.26 -14.28 19.17
CA ALA A 786 15.44 -15.20 19.97
C ALA A 786 16.24 -15.85 21.11
N LEU A 787 17.48 -16.26 20.85
CA LEU A 787 18.36 -16.84 21.86
C LEU A 787 18.71 -15.82 22.96
N GLU A 788 18.98 -14.57 22.60
CA GLU A 788 19.28 -13.49 23.55
C GLU A 788 18.05 -13.08 24.38
N GLU A 789 16.85 -13.06 23.79
CA GLU A 789 15.61 -12.85 24.53
C GLU A 789 15.41 -13.93 25.60
N VAL A 790 15.63 -15.19 25.24
CA VAL A 790 15.57 -16.31 26.20
C VAL A 790 16.67 -16.21 27.25
N LYS A 791 17.91 -15.87 26.88
CA LYS A 791 19.01 -15.68 27.84
C LYS A 791 18.70 -14.58 28.84
N LEU A 792 18.24 -13.41 28.38
CA LEU A 792 17.87 -12.30 29.26
C LEU A 792 16.67 -12.65 30.16
N SER A 793 15.69 -13.39 29.63
CA SER A 793 14.59 -13.92 30.43
C SER A 793 15.08 -14.88 31.52
N VAL A 794 16.03 -15.76 31.22
CA VAL A 794 16.63 -16.68 32.20
C VAL A 794 17.45 -15.93 33.24
N VAL A 795 18.28 -14.96 32.82
CA VAL A 795 19.06 -14.14 33.76
C VAL A 795 18.15 -13.31 34.68
N SER A 796 17.07 -12.74 34.14
CA SER A 796 16.08 -12.01 34.93
C SER A 796 15.35 -12.94 35.90
N TYR A 797 14.94 -14.13 35.44
CA TYR A 797 14.27 -15.11 36.30
C TYR A 797 15.18 -15.55 37.45
N LEU A 798 16.43 -15.95 37.16
CA LEU A 798 17.41 -16.39 38.16
C LEU A 798 17.72 -15.27 39.18
N THR A 799 17.88 -14.04 38.70
CA THR A 799 18.16 -12.90 39.57
C THR A 799 16.97 -12.63 40.48
N ASN A 800 15.76 -12.56 39.93
CA ASN A 800 14.55 -12.28 40.71
C ASN A 800 14.29 -13.38 41.75
N SER A 801 14.42 -14.66 41.38
CA SER A 801 14.25 -15.77 42.33
C SER A 801 15.24 -15.72 43.50
N ILE A 802 16.51 -15.38 43.23
CA ILE A 802 17.53 -15.27 44.30
C ILE A 802 17.28 -14.02 45.16
N VAL A 803 16.90 -12.89 44.55
CA VAL A 803 16.58 -11.67 45.28
C VAL A 803 15.35 -11.86 46.18
N ASP A 804 14.30 -12.50 45.69
CA ASP A 804 13.10 -12.82 46.48
C ASP A 804 13.43 -13.71 47.68
N GLN A 805 14.27 -14.73 47.47
CA GLN A 805 14.72 -15.63 48.54
C GLN A 805 15.52 -14.88 49.61
N ILE A 806 16.48 -14.02 49.21
CA ILE A 806 17.26 -13.19 50.14
C ILE A 806 16.35 -12.24 50.91
N LEU A 807 15.32 -11.69 50.27
CA LEU A 807 14.37 -10.76 50.89
C LEU A 807 13.50 -11.46 51.93
N GLN A 808 13.07 -12.69 51.64
CA GLN A 808 12.35 -13.55 52.58
C GLN A 808 13.21 -13.91 53.80
N GLU A 809 14.47 -14.27 53.58
CA GLU A 809 15.43 -14.61 54.65
C GLU A 809 15.82 -13.39 55.51
N LEU A 810 16.00 -12.21 54.90
CA LEU A 810 16.18 -10.96 55.63
C LEU A 810 14.98 -10.67 56.54
N TYR A 811 13.76 -10.95 56.08
CA TYR A 811 12.55 -10.71 56.86
C TYR A 811 12.41 -11.67 58.04
N THR A 812 12.68 -12.96 57.85
CA THR A 812 12.67 -13.94 58.94
C THR A 812 13.78 -13.69 59.95
N SER A 813 15.02 -13.44 59.51
CA SER A 813 16.12 -13.11 60.43
C SER A 813 15.88 -11.81 61.20
N HIS A 814 15.28 -10.80 60.57
CA HIS A 814 14.88 -9.58 61.29
C HIS A 814 13.86 -9.87 62.37
N LYS A 815 12.84 -10.69 62.08
CA LYS A 815 11.81 -11.06 63.04
C LYS A 815 12.38 -11.86 64.22
N THR A 816 13.29 -12.79 63.97
CA THR A 816 13.95 -13.58 65.02
C THR A 816 14.81 -12.70 65.93
N LEU A 817 15.68 -11.85 65.35
CA LEU A 817 16.53 -10.97 66.14
C LEU A 817 15.75 -9.91 66.94
N VAL A 818 14.59 -9.45 66.45
CA VAL A 818 13.68 -8.58 67.23
C VAL A 818 13.16 -9.29 68.48
N LEU A 819 12.79 -10.58 68.36
CA LEU A 819 12.31 -11.37 69.50
C LEU A 819 13.40 -11.61 70.55
N VAL A 820 14.65 -11.73 70.11
CA VAL A 820 15.83 -11.87 71.00
C VAL A 820 16.17 -10.56 71.72
N ILE A 821 16.06 -9.40 71.05
CA ILE A 821 16.37 -8.08 71.63
C ILE A 821 15.27 -7.61 72.60
N THR A 822 14.03 -8.08 72.41
CA THR A 822 12.88 -7.78 73.28
C THR A 822 12.19 -9.06 73.75
N PRO A 823 12.78 -9.82 74.70
CA PRO A 823 11.99 -10.77 75.45
C PRO A 823 11.14 -9.92 76.43
N LEU A 824 9.82 -10.08 76.37
CA LEU A 824 8.81 -9.41 77.21
C LEU A 824 9.31 -8.82 78.54
#